data_AF-A0A846H9S1-F1
#
_entry.id   AF-A0A846H9S1-F1
#
_cell.length_a   1.000
_cell.length_b   1.000
_cell.length_c   1.000
_cell.angle_alpha   90.00
_cell.angle_beta   90.00
_cell.angle_gamma   90.00
#
_symmetry.space_group_name_H-M   'P 1'
#
loop_
_entity.id
_entity.type
_entity.pdbx_description
1 polymer ?
#
loop_
_entity_poly.entity_id
_entity_poly.type
_entity_poly.pdbx_seq_one_letter_code
_entity_poly.pdbx_strand_id
1 'polypeptide(L)'
;MARYALVVGITDYKSPINNLTKPATDAEAVEQVLKAHGDFEDIAVLKGKVSTTKLAEALKTLLQQQAVKNEALIYFTGHGITVSDSLGTQQTYLATSDLTIVTQGKQIIEQTGGISLGSLNNLIRDSDLSSLVVLLDCCHSGEFLERNLIEKTLTAFISQRDYYFIAACRGFQQAYAKKSAQHSIFTTALLAGLSPENTNDRGQVTGDRLFDILATELKSSGQEPIRMGWGRSITLVTHKNQTQAQTFEVKEECPYQGLKAFETEQKQFFFGRKQVVRNILGKLTQKPFVPIIGASGSGKSSVVQAGLIPELDRSVWQILPPIKPGFHPLQELRGVLKAFFPGAKKERLLWELITKEANPLPVILDHLTGADKFLLVVDQFEELFTVSIAEEKQRFIELLTQVVEMTDSRLAVIITMRSDFLEPCSDYPSLNKLIENQLVLMPRITGVDLKETITEPAKLQGHSVEETLVLKILEDVGKEPGYLPLMEFALTRLWEKRDRQKHQLTLEQYENFQGLTGALNFHAENVYFYEDYQQDSPTHERNEQHKDWIKQIFLRLVRTGEGEKDTRQRQPKAELLAIAGNEQEKQEALSELLDEGLVKGRLLVAGKDEQGKAWIDLAHEALIEGWERFAQWRQQDRDLRRLHDKLADALREWLHKEEDEKYLMPRGLLAEVQNNWEKLKPDLSSQAQKFYHRSLAYEEERSVERQVALRVSIEDFLQKKTATIKKILPVQPLTASVMAIQAIGENLEKMPEQIFTPVQNSLQQAMEVLTPFRGHEGGVWSVAISPDGQTIVSGGEDGTVRLWNFQGQLLAEPFGGHQGRVWSVAISPDGQTIVSGSSDGTVRLWNFQGLPLAEPFGGHQGRVRSVAISPDGQTIVSGGGDGTVRLWNF
;
A
#
# COMPACT_ATOMS: atom_id res chain seq x y z
N MET A 1 -10.55 23.28 36.00
CA MET A 1 -11.79 22.50 36.20
C MET A 1 -11.67 21.85 37.56
N ALA A 2 -12.78 21.67 38.29
CA ALA A 2 -12.73 20.95 39.54
C ALA A 2 -12.40 19.47 39.27
N ARG A 3 -11.69 18.81 40.19
CA ARG A 3 -11.36 17.39 40.08
C ARG A 3 -11.95 16.66 41.28
N TYR A 4 -12.58 15.52 41.02
CA TYR A 4 -13.17 14.66 42.05
C TYR A 4 -12.63 13.25 41.92
N ALA A 5 -12.38 12.57 43.05
CA ALA A 5 -11.92 11.19 43.05
C ALA A 5 -12.76 10.28 43.94
N LEU A 6 -12.89 9.01 43.53
CA LEU A 6 -13.40 7.92 44.34
C LEU A 6 -12.35 6.82 44.44
N VAL A 7 -11.88 6.56 45.65
CA VAL A 7 -10.86 5.54 45.96
C VAL A 7 -11.51 4.42 46.77
N VAL A 8 -11.49 3.20 46.24
CA VAL A 8 -12.22 2.06 46.81
C VAL A 8 -11.27 0.90 47.09
N GLY A 9 -11.27 0.39 48.33
CA GLY A 9 -10.43 -0.73 48.76
C GLY A 9 -11.18 -1.72 49.64
N ILE A 10 -11.69 -2.82 49.06
CA ILE A 10 -12.56 -3.77 49.77
C ILE A 10 -11.77 -4.97 50.27
N THR A 11 -11.81 -5.21 51.58
CA THR A 11 -11.06 -6.30 52.24
C THR A 11 -11.96 -7.41 52.78
N ASP A 12 -13.15 -7.04 53.26
CA ASP A 12 -14.03 -7.93 54.01
C ASP A 12 -15.14 -8.45 53.11
N TYR A 13 -15.16 -9.75 52.85
CA TYR A 13 -16.13 -10.42 52.00
C TYR A 13 -16.89 -11.49 52.80
N LYS A 14 -18.10 -11.81 52.35
CA LYS A 14 -18.84 -12.96 52.87
C LYS A 14 -18.32 -14.24 52.21
N SER A 15 -18.22 -15.31 53.00
CA SER A 15 -17.97 -16.67 52.49
C SER A 15 -18.96 -17.00 51.37
N PRO A 16 -18.53 -17.60 50.24
CA PRO A 16 -17.24 -18.29 50.04
C PRO A 16 -16.09 -17.44 49.46
N ILE A 17 -16.25 -16.11 49.36
CA ILE A 17 -15.18 -15.24 48.85
C ILE A 17 -14.17 -14.96 49.97
N ASN A 18 -12.89 -15.18 49.68
CA ASN A 18 -11.82 -14.96 50.66
C ASN A 18 -11.58 -13.47 50.92
N ASN A 19 -11.39 -13.11 52.18
CA ASN A 19 -10.95 -11.77 52.56
C ASN A 19 -9.57 -11.45 51.99
N LEU A 20 -9.37 -10.18 51.63
CA LEU A 20 -8.10 -9.65 51.14
C LEU A 20 -7.44 -8.79 52.21
N THR A 21 -6.12 -8.85 52.33
CA THR A 21 -5.39 -8.14 53.40
C THR A 21 -4.83 -6.78 52.99
N LYS A 22 -4.80 -6.46 51.68
CA LYS A 22 -4.09 -5.30 51.11
C LYS A 22 -4.98 -4.17 50.55
N PRO A 23 -6.19 -4.43 50.00
CA PRO A 23 -6.99 -3.37 49.37
C PRO A 23 -7.24 -2.12 50.22
N ALA A 24 -7.42 -2.27 51.54
CA ALA A 24 -7.59 -1.10 52.42
C ALA A 24 -6.32 -0.25 52.51
N THR A 25 -5.14 -0.87 52.66
CA THR A 25 -3.85 -0.16 52.71
C THR A 25 -3.44 0.40 51.35
N ASP A 26 -3.82 -0.28 50.27
CA ASP A 26 -3.62 0.18 48.89
C ASP A 26 -4.45 1.45 48.60
N ALA A 27 -5.74 1.44 48.95
CA ALA A 27 -6.60 2.61 48.86
C ALA A 27 -6.09 3.80 49.69
N GLU A 28 -5.63 3.56 50.92
CA GLU A 28 -5.06 4.62 51.78
C GLU A 28 -3.80 5.25 51.17
N ALA A 29 -2.91 4.44 50.60
CA ALA A 29 -1.68 4.96 49.99
C ALA A 29 -1.99 5.80 48.73
N VAL A 30 -2.90 5.33 47.88
CA VAL A 30 -3.34 6.11 46.70
C VAL A 30 -4.05 7.40 47.12
N GLU A 31 -4.94 7.34 48.12
CA GLU A 31 -5.59 8.52 48.69
C GLU A 31 -4.56 9.57 49.15
N GLN A 32 -3.52 9.16 49.89
CA GLN A 32 -2.50 10.07 50.39
C GLN A 32 -1.76 10.80 49.25
N VAL A 33 -1.40 10.07 48.19
CA VAL A 33 -0.73 10.66 47.02
C VAL A 33 -1.65 11.63 46.29
N LEU A 34 -2.92 11.26 46.07
CA LEU A 34 -3.89 12.14 45.42
C LEU A 34 -4.23 13.38 46.26
N LYS A 35 -4.30 13.26 47.59
CA LYS A 35 -4.47 14.42 48.49
C LYS A 35 -3.27 15.35 48.47
N ALA A 36 -2.06 14.80 48.44
CA ALA A 36 -0.84 15.59 48.48
C ALA A 36 -0.53 16.29 47.15
N HIS A 37 -0.86 15.66 46.02
CA HIS A 37 -0.36 16.08 44.71
C HIS A 37 -1.42 16.12 43.61
N GLY A 38 -2.66 15.66 43.85
CA GLY A 38 -3.68 15.48 42.83
C GLY A 38 -4.57 16.69 42.56
N ASP A 39 -4.53 17.75 43.36
CA ASP A 39 -5.39 18.95 43.18
C ASP A 39 -6.89 18.61 43.04
N PHE A 40 -7.36 17.70 43.91
CA PHE A 40 -8.77 17.29 43.96
C PHE A 40 -9.53 18.15 44.97
N GLU A 41 -10.71 18.62 44.56
CA GLU A 41 -11.66 19.35 45.43
C GLU A 41 -12.23 18.41 46.51
N ASP A 42 -12.51 17.16 46.12
CA ASP A 42 -12.98 16.12 47.04
C ASP A 42 -12.47 14.73 46.62
N ILE A 43 -12.17 13.90 47.61
CA ILE A 43 -11.71 12.52 47.44
C ILE A 43 -12.56 11.66 48.38
N ALA A 44 -13.56 10.99 47.83
CA ALA A 44 -14.37 10.02 48.54
C ALA A 44 -13.62 8.69 48.69
N VAL A 45 -13.55 8.15 49.90
CA VAL A 45 -12.82 6.90 50.17
C VAL A 45 -13.73 5.85 50.81
N LEU A 46 -13.82 4.69 50.17
CA LEU A 46 -14.59 3.53 50.64
C LEU A 46 -13.64 2.37 50.89
N LYS A 47 -13.42 1.99 52.16
CA LYS A 47 -12.52 0.89 52.52
C LYS A 47 -13.12 -0.08 53.53
N GLY A 48 -12.57 -1.28 53.58
CA GLY A 48 -13.02 -2.34 54.49
C GLY A 48 -14.27 -3.04 53.97
N LYS A 49 -15.36 -2.95 54.74
CA LYS A 49 -16.66 -3.53 54.40
C LYS A 49 -17.54 -2.52 53.62
N VAL A 50 -17.63 -2.69 52.30
CA VAL A 50 -18.40 -1.82 51.40
C VAL A 50 -19.52 -2.62 50.72
N SER A 51 -20.79 -2.25 50.93
CA SER A 51 -21.94 -2.93 50.30
C SER A 51 -22.17 -2.48 48.86
N THR A 52 -22.95 -3.26 48.11
CA THR A 52 -23.36 -2.94 46.73
C THR A 52 -24.08 -1.59 46.68
N THR A 53 -24.99 -1.36 47.62
CA THR A 53 -25.74 -0.10 47.71
C THR A 53 -24.83 1.10 47.95
N LYS A 54 -23.88 0.97 48.87
CA LYS A 54 -22.96 2.06 49.22
C LYS A 54 -22.02 2.40 48.07
N LEU A 55 -21.49 1.40 47.38
CA LEU A 55 -20.61 1.62 46.22
C LEU A 55 -21.40 2.23 45.04
N ALA A 56 -22.62 1.74 44.77
CA ALA A 56 -23.47 2.27 43.72
C ALA A 56 -23.85 3.74 43.97
N GLU A 57 -24.17 4.10 45.22
CA GLU A 57 -24.48 5.47 45.62
C GLU A 57 -23.26 6.39 45.41
N ALA A 58 -22.08 5.98 45.87
CA ALA A 58 -20.86 6.76 45.68
C ALA A 58 -20.48 6.96 44.20
N LEU A 59 -20.64 5.94 43.35
CA LEU A 59 -20.40 6.06 41.91
C LEU A 59 -21.39 7.02 41.25
N LYS A 60 -22.68 6.97 41.63
CA LYS A 60 -23.69 7.92 41.12
C LYS A 60 -23.41 9.34 41.59
N THR A 61 -23.08 9.53 42.86
CA THR A 61 -22.73 10.84 43.40
C THR A 61 -21.50 11.42 42.69
N LEU A 62 -20.44 10.63 42.49
CA LEU A 62 -19.27 11.10 41.75
C LEU A 62 -19.64 11.50 40.32
N LEU A 63 -20.21 10.57 39.54
CA LEU A 63 -20.32 10.72 38.09
C LEU A 63 -21.50 11.60 37.65
N GLN A 64 -22.61 11.63 38.41
CA GLN A 64 -23.83 12.33 38.00
C GLN A 64 -24.14 13.58 38.85
N GLN A 65 -23.43 13.82 39.95
CA GLN A 65 -23.69 14.95 40.84
C GLN A 65 -22.46 15.85 41.02
N GLN A 66 -21.31 15.29 41.41
CA GLN A 66 -20.09 16.06 41.71
C GLN A 66 -19.31 16.43 40.45
N ALA A 67 -18.97 15.44 39.61
CA ALA A 67 -18.09 15.62 38.47
C ALA A 67 -18.80 16.08 37.19
N VAL A 68 -20.01 16.62 37.28
CA VAL A 68 -20.75 17.12 36.11
C VAL A 68 -19.95 18.27 35.47
N LYS A 69 -19.55 18.10 34.21
CA LYS A 69 -18.65 18.97 33.42
C LYS A 69 -17.25 19.17 34.01
N ASN A 70 -16.84 18.27 34.89
CA ASN A 70 -15.58 18.29 35.61
C ASN A 70 -14.84 16.95 35.46
N GLU A 71 -13.64 16.87 36.04
CA GLU A 71 -12.80 15.67 35.94
C GLU A 71 -13.14 14.68 37.05
N ALA A 72 -13.22 13.39 36.70
CA ALA A 72 -13.40 12.30 37.65
C ALA A 72 -12.23 11.31 37.61
N LEU A 73 -11.77 10.85 38.77
CA LEU A 73 -10.83 9.74 38.91
C LEU A 73 -11.43 8.62 39.76
N ILE A 74 -11.42 7.39 39.26
CA ILE A 74 -11.85 6.21 40.01
C ILE A 74 -10.65 5.28 40.18
N TYR A 75 -10.33 4.93 41.42
CA TYR A 75 -9.40 3.86 41.73
C TYR A 75 -10.13 2.76 42.51
N PHE A 76 -10.06 1.52 42.03
CA PHE A 76 -10.67 0.37 42.68
C PHE A 76 -9.63 -0.73 42.89
N THR A 77 -9.53 -1.23 44.12
CA THR A 77 -8.74 -2.43 44.47
C THR A 77 -9.59 -3.41 45.27
N GLY A 78 -9.53 -4.69 44.90
CA GLY A 78 -10.35 -5.75 45.49
C GLY A 78 -10.53 -6.95 44.56
N HIS A 79 -11.54 -7.80 44.85
CA HIS A 79 -11.89 -8.91 43.96
C HIS A 79 -12.67 -8.42 42.72
N GLY A 80 -12.33 -9.01 41.58
CA GLY A 80 -13.15 -9.00 40.37
C GLY A 80 -13.54 -10.43 40.03
N ILE A 81 -14.80 -10.66 39.68
CA ILE A 81 -15.32 -12.00 39.39
C ILE A 81 -16.00 -12.03 38.02
N THR A 82 -15.98 -13.19 37.36
CA THR A 82 -16.71 -13.48 36.13
C THR A 82 -17.85 -14.45 36.42
N VAL A 83 -19.02 -14.19 35.85
CA VAL A 83 -20.18 -15.09 35.90
C VAL A 83 -20.61 -15.40 34.48
N SER A 84 -20.78 -16.68 34.16
CA SER A 84 -21.24 -17.11 32.83
C SER A 84 -22.77 -17.21 32.83
N ASP A 85 -23.43 -16.63 31.83
CA ASP A 85 -24.86 -16.82 31.62
C ASP A 85 -25.17 -18.20 30.99
N SER A 86 -26.45 -18.55 30.88
CA SER A 86 -26.92 -19.82 30.31
C SER A 86 -26.62 -19.99 28.81
N LEU A 87 -26.14 -18.93 28.14
CA LEU A 87 -25.74 -18.92 26.73
C LEU A 87 -24.20 -18.94 26.57
N GLY A 88 -23.45 -18.98 27.67
CA GLY A 88 -21.98 -19.00 27.68
C GLY A 88 -21.32 -17.61 27.60
N THR A 89 -22.07 -16.53 27.70
CA THR A 89 -21.53 -15.16 27.77
C THR A 89 -21.02 -14.87 29.18
N GLN A 90 -19.79 -14.37 29.31
CA GLN A 90 -19.24 -13.98 30.60
C GLN A 90 -19.52 -12.51 30.92
N GLN A 91 -19.99 -12.25 32.14
CA GLN A 91 -20.14 -10.91 32.69
C GLN A 91 -19.21 -10.71 33.89
N THR A 92 -18.45 -9.62 33.87
CA THR A 92 -17.51 -9.26 34.95
C THR A 92 -18.10 -8.26 35.94
N TYR A 93 -17.82 -8.49 37.23
CA TYR A 93 -18.31 -7.68 38.36
C TYR A 93 -17.16 -7.22 39.25
N LEU A 94 -17.25 -5.97 39.73
CA LEU A 94 -16.52 -5.48 40.89
C LEU A 94 -17.18 -6.04 42.16
N ALA A 95 -16.47 -6.90 42.88
CA ALA A 95 -17.03 -7.59 44.04
C ALA A 95 -17.14 -6.66 45.26
N THR A 96 -18.32 -6.63 45.87
CA THR A 96 -18.62 -5.90 47.11
C THR A 96 -18.64 -6.83 48.32
N SER A 97 -18.57 -6.28 49.53
CA SER A 97 -18.53 -7.07 50.77
C SER A 97 -19.78 -7.92 51.04
N ASP A 98 -20.92 -7.53 50.46
CA ASP A 98 -22.20 -8.22 50.55
C ASP A 98 -22.46 -9.18 49.38
N LEU A 99 -21.53 -9.30 48.44
CA LEU A 99 -21.60 -10.23 47.32
C LEU A 99 -21.68 -11.68 47.84
N THR A 100 -22.63 -12.42 47.31
CA THR A 100 -22.78 -13.86 47.50
C THR A 100 -22.76 -14.55 46.15
N ILE A 101 -22.19 -15.75 46.09
CA ILE A 101 -22.02 -16.51 44.85
C ILE A 101 -22.47 -17.97 45.03
N VAL A 102 -23.02 -18.54 43.97
CA VAL A 102 -23.30 -19.97 43.82
C VAL A 102 -22.34 -20.52 42.78
N THR A 103 -21.68 -21.63 43.10
CA THR A 103 -20.64 -22.23 42.24
C THR A 103 -21.03 -23.63 41.80
N GLN A 104 -20.70 -23.97 40.56
CA GLN A 104 -20.75 -25.34 40.03
C GLN A 104 -19.32 -25.72 39.60
N GLY A 105 -18.65 -26.53 40.41
CA GLY A 105 -17.22 -26.80 40.23
C GLY A 105 -16.37 -25.56 40.52
N LYS A 106 -15.56 -25.11 39.56
CA LYS A 106 -14.73 -23.89 39.65
C LYS A 106 -15.39 -22.64 39.05
N GLN A 107 -16.58 -22.77 38.46
CA GLN A 107 -17.29 -21.68 37.80
C GLN A 107 -18.36 -21.09 38.71
N ILE A 108 -18.51 -19.77 38.69
CA ILE A 108 -19.60 -19.04 39.34
C ILE A 108 -20.77 -19.03 38.35
N ILE A 109 -21.90 -19.58 38.77
CA ILE A 109 -23.12 -19.70 37.95
C ILE A 109 -24.20 -18.69 38.35
N GLU A 110 -24.21 -18.24 39.61
CA GLU A 110 -25.10 -17.19 40.09
C GLU A 110 -24.40 -16.32 41.13
N GLN A 111 -24.84 -15.07 41.22
CA GLN A 111 -24.29 -14.05 42.08
C GLN A 111 -25.39 -13.08 42.52
N THR A 112 -25.36 -12.67 43.79
CA THR A 112 -26.22 -11.61 44.32
C THR A 112 -25.35 -10.54 44.98
N GLY A 113 -25.35 -9.34 44.40
CA GLY A 113 -24.49 -8.21 44.80
C GLY A 113 -23.40 -7.88 43.78
N GLY A 114 -22.56 -6.90 44.10
CA GLY A 114 -21.49 -6.40 43.22
C GLY A 114 -21.97 -5.41 42.16
N ILE A 115 -21.03 -4.72 41.51
CA ILE A 115 -21.30 -3.79 40.41
C ILE A 115 -20.83 -4.42 39.11
N SER A 116 -21.74 -4.70 38.18
CA SER A 116 -21.35 -5.19 36.87
C SER A 116 -20.58 -4.11 36.11
N LEU A 117 -19.52 -4.50 35.40
CA LEU A 117 -18.77 -3.58 34.57
C LEU A 117 -19.62 -2.99 33.45
N GLY A 118 -20.60 -3.75 32.92
CA GLY A 118 -21.58 -3.23 31.96
C GLY A 118 -22.49 -2.14 32.54
N SER A 119 -22.91 -2.28 33.80
CA SER A 119 -23.71 -1.26 34.50
C SER A 119 -22.89 -0.01 34.81
N LEU A 120 -21.64 -0.17 35.25
CA LEU A 120 -20.71 0.95 35.42
C LEU A 120 -20.49 1.69 34.10
N ASN A 121 -20.35 0.93 33.01
CA ASN A 121 -20.17 1.47 31.68
C ASN A 121 -21.38 2.29 31.19
N ASN A 122 -22.60 1.80 31.43
CA ASN A 122 -23.82 2.57 31.15
C ASN A 122 -23.90 3.84 32.00
N LEU A 123 -23.51 3.76 33.29
CA LEU A 123 -23.50 4.93 34.17
C LEU A 123 -22.54 6.01 33.68
N ILE A 124 -21.33 5.62 33.25
CA ILE A 124 -20.35 6.53 32.65
C ILE A 124 -20.90 7.16 31.37
N ARG A 125 -21.54 6.37 30.50
CA ARG A 125 -22.15 6.87 29.27
C ARG A 125 -23.24 7.92 29.53
N ASP A 126 -24.04 7.70 30.56
CA ASP A 126 -25.16 8.59 30.89
C ASP A 126 -24.72 9.80 31.76
N SER A 127 -23.40 10.00 31.94
CA SER A 127 -22.81 11.09 32.72
C SER A 127 -22.24 12.19 31.82
N ASP A 128 -22.44 13.45 32.20
CA ASP A 128 -21.91 14.63 31.50
C ASP A 128 -20.56 15.03 32.14
N LEU A 129 -19.45 14.40 31.76
CA LEU A 129 -18.12 14.62 32.35
C LEU A 129 -17.20 15.37 31.36
N SER A 130 -16.23 16.16 31.86
CA SER A 130 -15.20 16.73 30.99
C SER A 130 -14.05 15.76 30.72
N SER A 131 -13.62 15.01 31.75
CA SER A 131 -12.64 13.95 31.61
C SER A 131 -12.82 12.84 32.67
N LEU A 132 -12.36 11.64 32.35
CA LEU A 132 -12.48 10.48 33.24
C LEU A 132 -11.20 9.63 33.25
N VAL A 133 -10.68 9.35 34.45
CA VAL A 133 -9.62 8.39 34.69
C VAL A 133 -10.15 7.21 35.50
N VAL A 134 -9.93 5.97 35.05
CA VAL A 134 -10.29 4.77 35.82
C VAL A 134 -9.09 3.83 35.93
N LEU A 135 -8.74 3.48 37.17
CA LEU A 135 -7.65 2.59 37.53
C LEU A 135 -8.23 1.37 38.26
N LEU A 136 -8.12 0.18 37.67
CA LEU A 136 -8.68 -1.05 38.21
C LEU A 136 -7.58 -2.04 38.62
N ASP A 137 -7.45 -2.30 39.91
CA ASP A 137 -6.58 -3.31 40.54
C ASP A 137 -7.41 -4.50 41.04
N CYS A 138 -7.94 -5.30 40.10
CA CYS A 138 -8.70 -6.50 40.41
C CYS A 138 -8.56 -7.57 39.33
N CYS A 139 -8.87 -8.83 39.66
CA CYS A 139 -8.90 -9.92 38.68
C CYS A 139 -9.92 -9.65 37.57
N HIS A 140 -9.65 -10.11 36.35
CA HIS A 140 -10.55 -9.96 35.19
C HIS A 140 -10.86 -8.51 34.77
N SER A 141 -10.16 -7.51 35.32
CA SER A 141 -10.33 -6.09 34.98
C SER A 141 -10.12 -5.78 33.48
N GLY A 142 -9.33 -6.59 32.79
CA GLY A 142 -9.03 -6.43 31.37
C GLY A 142 -10.23 -6.65 30.44
N GLU A 143 -11.24 -7.43 30.86
CA GLU A 143 -12.48 -7.58 30.09
C GLU A 143 -13.26 -6.26 30.00
N PHE A 144 -13.05 -5.33 30.93
CA PHE A 144 -13.59 -3.98 30.81
C PHE A 144 -13.15 -3.30 29.53
N LEU A 145 -11.90 -3.56 29.11
CA LEU A 145 -11.21 -2.87 28.01
C LEU A 145 -11.25 -3.64 26.68
N GLU A 146 -11.94 -4.77 26.61
CA GLU A 146 -12.13 -5.52 25.37
C GLU A 146 -13.22 -4.88 24.47
N ARG A 147 -12.97 -4.85 23.16
CA ARG A 147 -13.62 -3.96 22.16
C ARG A 147 -15.16 -3.94 22.17
N ASN A 148 -15.82 -5.03 22.61
CA ASN A 148 -17.28 -5.16 22.53
C ASN A 148 -18.04 -4.45 23.66
N LEU A 149 -17.42 -4.17 24.81
CA LEU A 149 -18.10 -3.53 25.95
C LEU A 149 -18.11 -1.99 25.83
N ILE A 150 -17.00 -1.41 25.36
CA ILE A 150 -16.76 0.04 25.37
C ILE A 150 -17.34 0.76 24.15
N GLU A 151 -17.61 0.07 23.04
CA GLU A 151 -18.16 0.69 21.82
C GLU A 151 -19.46 1.49 22.12
N LYS A 152 -20.23 1.07 23.12
CA LYS A 152 -21.45 1.73 23.60
C LYS A 152 -21.20 2.95 24.50
N THR A 153 -20.04 3.10 25.12
CA THR A 153 -19.63 4.24 25.98
C THR A 153 -19.07 5.38 25.14
N LEU A 154 -18.49 5.05 23.99
CA LEU A 154 -17.88 6.00 23.07
C LEU A 154 -18.87 7.05 22.54
N THR A 155 -20.17 6.77 22.58
CA THR A 155 -21.22 7.70 22.16
C THR A 155 -21.47 8.85 23.16
N ALA A 156 -21.02 8.74 24.41
CA ALA A 156 -21.18 9.81 25.40
C ALA A 156 -20.18 10.96 25.23
N PHE A 157 -19.01 10.69 24.64
CA PHE A 157 -17.87 11.62 24.58
C PHE A 157 -17.62 12.20 23.18
N ILE A 158 -18.68 12.34 22.37
CA ILE A 158 -18.61 12.62 20.91
C ILE A 158 -17.98 13.99 20.57
N SER A 159 -17.97 14.98 21.47
CA SER A 159 -17.64 16.37 21.09
C SER A 159 -16.45 17.03 21.80
N GLN A 160 -16.01 16.60 22.99
CA GLN A 160 -14.80 17.12 23.68
C GLN A 160 -14.13 15.98 24.46
N ARG A 161 -12.86 15.66 24.14
CA ARG A 161 -12.25 14.34 24.34
C ARG A 161 -11.18 14.37 25.42
N ASP A 162 -11.33 13.65 26.53
CA ASP A 162 -10.24 13.21 27.44
C ASP A 162 -10.70 12.05 28.35
N TYR A 163 -10.43 10.78 28.01
CA TYR A 163 -10.60 9.67 28.95
C TYR A 163 -9.39 8.74 28.98
N TYR A 164 -9.13 8.14 30.15
CA TYR A 164 -7.98 7.29 30.40
C TYR A 164 -8.33 6.10 31.30
N PHE A 165 -8.21 4.88 30.78
CA PHE A 165 -8.48 3.66 31.52
C PHE A 165 -7.22 2.81 31.63
N ILE A 166 -6.88 2.36 32.84
CA ILE A 166 -5.78 1.42 33.11
C ILE A 166 -6.32 0.26 33.97
N ALA A 167 -6.14 -0.96 33.49
CA ALA A 167 -6.51 -2.18 34.19
C ALA A 167 -5.26 -3.01 34.51
N ALA A 168 -5.21 -3.60 35.71
CA ALA A 168 -4.05 -4.33 36.23
C ALA A 168 -3.75 -5.65 35.51
N CYS A 169 -4.77 -6.32 34.94
CA CYS A 169 -4.64 -7.64 34.33
C CYS A 169 -5.40 -7.74 33.00
N ARG A 170 -4.98 -8.64 32.10
CA ARG A 170 -5.77 -9.08 30.94
C ARG A 170 -7.00 -9.89 31.40
N GLY A 171 -8.05 -9.98 30.59
CA GLY A 171 -9.35 -10.57 30.97
C GLY A 171 -9.29 -12.00 31.56
N PHE A 172 -8.25 -12.78 31.22
CA PHE A 172 -8.06 -14.16 31.66
C PHE A 172 -7.00 -14.35 32.77
N GLN A 173 -6.37 -13.29 33.29
CA GLN A 173 -5.29 -13.36 34.29
C GLN A 173 -5.77 -13.02 35.71
N GLN A 174 -5.27 -13.77 36.70
CA GLN A 174 -5.50 -13.50 38.12
C GLN A 174 -4.43 -12.52 38.67
N ALA A 175 -4.86 -11.56 39.47
CA ALA A 175 -3.96 -10.65 40.17
C ALA A 175 -3.22 -11.39 41.30
N TYR A 176 -1.89 -11.32 41.33
CA TYR A 176 -1.07 -11.95 42.36
C TYR A 176 -0.70 -10.97 43.47
N ALA A 177 -0.73 -11.44 44.73
CA ALA A 177 -0.16 -10.73 45.86
C ALA A 177 1.02 -11.53 46.43
N LYS A 178 2.25 -10.99 46.37
CA LYS A 178 3.37 -11.55 47.15
C LYS A 178 3.05 -11.36 48.64
N LYS A 179 3.09 -12.44 49.44
CA LYS A 179 2.70 -12.47 50.87
C LYS A 179 3.53 -11.56 51.79
N SER A 180 4.69 -11.06 51.35
CA SER A 180 5.63 -10.26 52.15
C SER A 180 5.68 -8.76 51.82
N ALA A 181 4.92 -8.27 50.82
CA ALA A 181 4.95 -6.87 50.40
C ALA A 181 3.83 -6.05 51.04
N GLN A 182 4.11 -4.78 51.39
CA GLN A 182 3.18 -3.84 52.03
C GLN A 182 1.94 -3.55 51.18
N HIS A 183 2.07 -3.52 49.85
CA HIS A 183 1.01 -3.20 48.89
C HIS A 183 0.79 -4.33 47.85
N SER A 184 -0.30 -4.26 47.07
CA SER A 184 -0.48 -5.12 45.88
C SER A 184 0.63 -4.85 44.84
N ILE A 185 0.85 -5.80 43.91
CA ILE A 185 1.89 -5.66 42.89
C ILE A 185 1.59 -4.45 41.99
N PHE A 186 0.35 -4.33 41.52
CA PHE A 186 -0.11 -3.18 40.73
C PHE A 186 -0.02 -1.86 41.51
N THR A 187 -0.47 -1.83 42.76
CA THR A 187 -0.45 -0.59 43.56
C THR A 187 0.97 -0.16 43.90
N THR A 188 1.89 -1.10 44.10
CA THR A 188 3.32 -0.77 44.29
C THR A 188 3.88 -0.06 43.06
N ALA A 189 3.60 -0.59 41.86
CA ALA A 189 4.00 0.02 40.60
C ALA A 189 3.30 1.36 40.35
N LEU A 190 2.03 1.48 40.74
CA LEU A 190 1.24 2.72 40.64
C LEU A 190 1.84 3.83 41.50
N LEU A 191 2.17 3.55 42.76
CA LEU A 191 2.77 4.51 43.68
C LEU A 191 4.16 4.94 43.22
N ALA A 192 4.96 4.00 42.70
CA ALA A 192 6.24 4.31 42.07
C ALA A 192 6.04 5.23 40.86
N GLY A 193 5.07 4.92 39.98
CA GLY A 193 4.78 5.73 38.80
C GLY A 193 4.23 7.13 39.10
N LEU A 194 3.54 7.32 40.22
CA LEU A 194 3.05 8.61 40.69
C LEU A 194 4.10 9.42 41.47
N SER A 195 5.34 8.94 41.58
CA SER A 195 6.40 9.60 42.37
C SER A 195 6.94 10.89 41.70
N PRO A 196 7.63 11.77 42.45
CA PRO A 196 8.23 12.99 41.91
C PRO A 196 9.27 12.71 40.82
N GLU A 197 9.96 11.57 40.89
CA GLU A 197 11.00 11.14 39.93
C GLU A 197 10.43 10.90 38.52
N ASN A 198 9.12 10.66 38.46
CA ASN A 198 8.38 10.36 37.24
C ASN A 198 7.62 11.55 36.66
N THR A 199 7.95 12.76 37.13
CA THR A 199 7.31 13.98 36.65
C THR A 199 7.90 14.49 35.33
N ASN A 200 7.07 15.16 34.54
CA ASN A 200 7.52 15.98 33.41
C ASN A 200 8.12 17.31 33.88
N ASP A 201 8.58 18.14 32.95
CA ASP A 201 9.21 19.43 33.23
C ASP A 201 8.31 20.42 34.00
N ARG A 202 6.99 20.18 34.04
CA ARG A 202 6.01 20.96 34.81
C ARG A 202 5.74 20.35 36.20
N GLY A 203 6.50 19.33 36.61
CA GLY A 203 6.27 18.59 37.85
C GLY A 203 5.07 17.65 37.78
N GLN A 204 4.54 17.34 36.60
CA GLN A 204 3.29 16.58 36.43
C GLN A 204 3.54 15.13 36.01
N VAL A 205 2.79 14.20 36.60
CA VAL A 205 2.67 12.82 36.10
C VAL A 205 1.38 12.72 35.32
N THR A 206 1.45 12.36 34.04
CA THR A 206 0.27 12.18 33.18
C THR A 206 -0.09 10.69 33.01
N GLY A 207 -1.31 10.41 32.56
CA GLY A 207 -1.80 9.04 32.32
C GLY A 207 -0.89 8.22 31.41
N ASP A 208 -0.36 8.83 30.34
CA ASP A 208 0.53 8.15 29.39
C ASP A 208 1.86 7.74 30.02
N ARG A 209 2.48 8.68 30.74
CA ARG A 209 3.73 8.41 31.44
C ARG A 209 3.55 7.37 32.53
N LEU A 210 2.43 7.43 33.25
CA LEU A 210 2.10 6.44 34.26
C LEU A 210 1.98 5.04 33.65
N PHE A 211 1.32 4.90 32.50
CA PHE A 211 1.18 3.60 31.86
C PHE A 211 2.53 3.00 31.43
N ASP A 212 3.42 3.81 30.85
CA ASP A 212 4.73 3.33 30.42
C ASP A 212 5.56 2.78 31.60
N ILE A 213 5.45 3.43 32.76
CA ILE A 213 6.09 2.98 33.99
C ILE A 213 5.43 1.69 34.49
N LEU A 214 4.10 1.65 34.57
CA LEU A 214 3.36 0.44 34.96
C LEU A 214 3.70 -0.75 34.06
N ALA A 215 3.76 -0.56 32.75
CA ALA A 215 4.11 -1.60 31.78
C ALA A 215 5.56 -2.11 31.96
N THR A 216 6.46 -1.24 32.44
CA THR A 216 7.86 -1.58 32.72
C THR A 216 7.99 -2.33 34.05
N GLU A 217 7.42 -1.80 35.12
CA GLU A 217 7.48 -2.36 36.48
C GLU A 217 6.75 -3.71 36.59
N LEU A 218 5.65 -3.87 35.85
CA LEU A 218 4.84 -5.09 35.86
C LEU A 218 5.35 -6.15 34.87
N LYS A 219 6.43 -5.85 34.11
CA LYS A 219 7.02 -6.79 33.15
C LYS A 219 7.50 -8.06 33.85
N SER A 220 7.03 -9.22 33.38
CA SER A 220 7.34 -10.55 33.96
C SER A 220 6.74 -10.80 35.35
N SER A 221 5.86 -9.94 35.84
CA SER A 221 5.17 -10.12 37.13
C SER A 221 3.97 -11.08 37.07
N GLY A 222 3.57 -11.48 35.86
CA GLY A 222 2.32 -12.21 35.59
C GLY A 222 1.08 -11.31 35.47
N GLN A 223 1.22 -10.00 35.73
CA GLN A 223 0.23 -8.97 35.48
C GLN A 223 0.71 -8.09 34.32
N GLU A 224 -0.01 -8.08 33.20
CA GLU A 224 0.27 -7.14 32.12
C GLU A 224 -0.83 -6.06 32.10
N PRO A 225 -0.49 -4.79 32.33
CA PRO A 225 -1.49 -3.73 32.34
C PRO A 225 -2.01 -3.49 30.93
N ILE A 226 -3.31 -3.25 30.81
CA ILE A 226 -3.96 -2.80 29.57
C ILE A 226 -4.35 -1.34 29.75
N ARG A 227 -4.11 -0.53 28.70
CA ARG A 227 -4.66 0.83 28.62
C ARG A 227 -5.62 1.02 27.47
N MET A 228 -6.53 1.96 27.66
CA MET A 228 -7.31 2.59 26.59
C MET A 228 -7.42 4.08 26.89
N GLY A 229 -7.13 4.93 25.91
CA GLY A 229 -7.23 6.37 26.09
C GLY A 229 -7.45 7.10 24.77
N TRP A 230 -8.21 8.19 24.81
CA TRP A 230 -8.48 9.06 23.66
C TRP A 230 -8.60 10.51 24.13
N GLY A 231 -7.79 11.41 23.57
CA GLY A 231 -7.71 12.81 23.99
C GLY A 231 -6.28 13.28 24.29
N ARG A 232 -6.16 14.43 24.95
CA ARG A 232 -4.96 14.96 25.59
C ARG A 232 -4.56 14.08 26.79
N SER A 233 -3.27 14.08 27.13
CA SER A 233 -2.76 13.34 28.28
C SER A 233 -3.27 13.98 29.58
N ILE A 234 -4.13 13.27 30.33
CA ILE A 234 -4.69 13.77 31.60
C ILE A 234 -3.59 13.79 32.67
N THR A 235 -3.43 14.92 33.35
CA THR A 235 -2.52 15.04 34.50
C THR A 235 -3.13 14.33 35.70
N LEU A 236 -2.42 13.40 36.33
CA LEU A 236 -2.89 12.67 37.50
C LEU A 236 -2.47 13.37 38.79
N VAL A 237 -1.18 13.71 38.90
CA VAL A 237 -0.61 14.43 40.04
C VAL A 237 0.40 15.48 39.57
N THR A 238 0.55 16.55 40.34
CA THR A 238 1.54 17.62 40.20
C THR A 238 2.36 17.72 41.47
N HIS A 239 3.64 17.39 41.39
CA HIS A 239 4.60 17.57 42.47
C HIS A 239 5.17 18.98 42.42
N LYS A 240 5.10 19.68 43.55
CA LYS A 240 5.77 20.96 43.73
C LYS A 240 7.27 20.70 43.96
N ASN A 241 8.03 20.48 42.90
CA ASN A 241 9.49 20.49 43.01
C ASN A 241 10.06 21.87 42.67
N GLN A 242 10.96 22.32 43.54
CA GLN A 242 11.85 23.45 43.34
C GLN A 242 12.41 23.36 41.93
N THR A 243 12.20 24.40 41.16
CA THR A 243 12.82 24.63 39.87
C THR A 243 14.34 24.62 40.07
N GLN A 244 14.97 23.44 40.03
CA GLN A 244 16.21 23.37 39.28
C GLN A 244 15.78 23.57 37.85
N ALA A 245 15.73 24.83 37.44
CA ALA A 245 15.82 25.17 36.04
C ALA A 245 17.09 24.43 35.58
N GLN A 246 16.91 23.30 34.89
CA GLN A 246 17.95 22.84 34.01
C GLN A 246 18.10 23.99 33.02
N THR A 247 19.09 24.84 33.27
CA THR A 247 19.57 25.81 32.31
C THR A 247 20.12 24.97 31.17
N PHE A 248 19.25 24.61 30.23
CA PHE A 248 19.69 24.07 28.97
C PHE A 248 20.55 25.16 28.34
N GLU A 249 21.81 24.83 28.13
CA GLU A 249 22.70 25.69 27.38
C GLU A 249 22.07 25.92 26.00
N VAL A 250 21.84 27.18 25.64
CA VAL A 250 21.28 27.52 24.33
C VAL A 250 22.32 27.17 23.29
N LYS A 251 21.94 26.24 22.42
CA LYS A 251 22.78 25.76 21.33
C LYS A 251 22.14 26.11 20.00
N GLU A 252 22.99 26.43 19.02
CA GLU A 252 22.55 26.90 17.69
C GLU A 252 22.46 25.78 16.65
N GLU A 253 22.92 24.57 17.00
CA GLU A 253 22.81 23.38 16.14
C GLU A 253 21.34 23.04 15.89
N CYS A 254 20.95 22.90 14.62
CA CYS A 254 19.59 22.49 14.26
C CYS A 254 19.35 21.04 14.67
N PRO A 255 18.35 20.74 15.51
CA PRO A 255 18.09 19.37 15.94
C PRO A 255 17.29 18.56 14.91
N TYR A 256 16.64 19.23 13.94
CA TYR A 256 15.83 18.62 12.89
C TYR A 256 16.65 18.36 11.62
N GLN A 257 16.32 17.28 10.91
CA GLN A 257 17.12 16.80 9.76
C GLN A 257 16.50 17.14 8.39
N GLY A 258 15.32 17.77 8.40
CA GLY A 258 14.60 18.12 7.18
C GLY A 258 14.20 16.87 6.38
N LEU A 259 14.63 16.82 5.13
CA LEU A 259 14.36 15.68 4.24
C LEU A 259 15.35 14.51 4.41
N LYS A 260 16.40 14.66 5.23
CA LYS A 260 17.38 13.60 5.47
C LYS A 260 16.89 12.64 6.54
N ALA A 261 17.38 11.40 6.48
CA ALA A 261 17.21 10.46 7.59
C ALA A 261 18.10 10.88 8.77
N PHE A 262 17.70 10.52 9.99
CA PHE A 262 18.58 10.66 11.16
C PHE A 262 19.65 9.57 11.11
N GLU A 263 20.91 9.95 11.27
CA GLU A 263 22.06 9.04 11.34
C GLU A 263 22.46 8.80 12.80
N THR A 264 23.46 7.94 13.03
CA THR A 264 23.91 7.56 14.38
C THR A 264 24.39 8.75 15.20
N GLU A 265 24.96 9.76 14.55
CA GLU A 265 25.47 11.01 15.12
C GLU A 265 24.34 11.85 15.74
N GLN A 266 23.15 11.83 15.13
CA GLN A 266 21.99 12.61 15.59
C GLN A 266 21.04 11.80 16.50
N LYS A 267 21.48 10.66 17.05
CA LYS A 267 20.65 9.80 17.92
C LYS A 267 19.98 10.56 19.08
N GLN A 268 20.64 11.60 19.59
CA GLN A 268 20.13 12.41 20.70
C GLN A 268 18.88 13.22 20.34
N PHE A 269 18.66 13.49 19.05
CA PHE A 269 17.49 14.20 18.54
C PHE A 269 16.41 13.25 17.99
N PHE A 270 16.61 11.93 18.08
CA PHE A 270 15.69 10.93 17.54
C PHE A 270 14.67 10.43 18.59
N PHE A 271 13.44 10.93 18.53
CA PHE A 271 12.38 10.65 19.52
C PHE A 271 11.17 9.89 18.93
N GLY A 272 10.27 9.43 19.82
CA GLY A 272 8.96 8.87 19.44
C GLY A 272 8.95 7.48 18.79
N ARG A 273 10.10 6.80 18.71
CA ARG A 273 10.22 5.45 18.10
C ARG A 273 10.76 4.36 19.02
N LYS A 274 10.85 4.62 20.34
CA LYS A 274 11.45 3.70 21.34
C LYS A 274 10.82 2.31 21.33
N GLN A 275 9.51 2.19 21.19
CA GLN A 275 8.82 0.89 21.20
C GLN A 275 9.14 0.05 19.95
N VAL A 276 9.28 0.70 18.80
CA VAL A 276 9.62 0.04 17.54
C VAL A 276 11.05 -0.47 17.59
N VAL A 277 11.99 0.35 18.07
CA VAL A 277 13.39 -0.04 18.28
C VAL A 277 13.47 -1.26 19.21
N ARG A 278 12.73 -1.25 20.33
CA ARG A 278 12.66 -2.40 21.25
C ARG A 278 12.13 -3.68 20.59
N ASN A 279 11.11 -3.57 19.74
CA ASN A 279 10.58 -4.71 18.99
C ASN A 279 11.63 -5.30 18.02
N ILE A 280 12.34 -4.44 17.29
CA ILE A 280 13.39 -4.86 16.36
C ILE A 280 14.54 -5.54 17.11
N LEU A 281 14.99 -4.97 18.23
CA LEU A 281 16.00 -5.57 19.11
C LEU A 281 15.57 -6.96 19.59
N GLY A 282 14.32 -7.09 20.06
CA GLY A 282 13.75 -8.36 20.48
C GLY A 282 13.80 -9.42 19.37
N LYS A 283 13.44 -9.06 18.14
CA LYS A 283 13.52 -9.98 16.99
C LYS A 283 14.94 -10.33 16.57
N LEU A 284 15.86 -9.37 16.56
CA LEU A 284 17.27 -9.62 16.23
C LEU A 284 17.95 -10.62 17.17
N THR A 285 17.48 -10.75 18.42
CA THR A 285 18.01 -11.79 19.32
C THR A 285 17.58 -13.21 18.93
N GLN A 286 16.50 -13.36 18.18
CA GLN A 286 15.87 -14.65 17.87
C GLN A 286 16.01 -15.06 16.41
N LYS A 287 16.19 -14.10 15.50
CA LYS A 287 16.16 -14.29 14.05
C LYS A 287 17.34 -13.59 13.39
N PRO A 288 18.04 -14.26 12.44
CA PRO A 288 19.16 -13.65 11.72
C PRO A 288 18.72 -12.78 10.54
N PHE A 289 17.41 -12.67 10.24
CA PHE A 289 16.90 -11.83 9.17
C PHE A 289 15.67 -11.05 9.66
N VAL A 290 15.67 -9.72 9.58
CA VAL A 290 14.55 -8.89 10.04
C VAL A 290 14.16 -7.88 8.97
N PRO A 291 13.05 -8.10 8.24
CA PRO A 291 12.54 -7.12 7.29
C PRO A 291 11.70 -6.05 8.00
N ILE A 292 12.05 -4.78 7.77
CA ILE A 292 11.34 -3.61 8.28
C ILE A 292 10.57 -2.97 7.12
N ILE A 293 9.25 -3.09 7.15
CA ILE A 293 8.37 -2.70 6.05
C ILE A 293 7.46 -1.54 6.49
N GLY A 294 7.31 -0.55 5.64
CA GLY A 294 6.40 0.57 5.92
C GLY A 294 6.29 1.57 4.78
N ALA A 295 5.27 2.42 4.84
CA ALA A 295 5.03 3.46 3.83
C ALA A 295 6.27 4.33 3.58
N SER A 296 6.35 4.95 2.40
CA SER A 296 7.39 5.94 2.12
C SER A 296 7.35 7.08 3.14
N GLY A 297 8.54 7.59 3.52
CA GLY A 297 8.67 8.63 4.54
C GLY A 297 8.34 8.20 5.98
N SER A 298 8.00 6.94 6.27
CA SER A 298 7.66 6.50 7.64
C SER A 298 8.83 6.49 8.65
N GLY A 299 10.05 6.83 8.22
CA GLY A 299 11.23 6.93 9.07
C GLY A 299 12.00 5.62 9.25
N LYS A 300 11.85 4.64 8.34
CA LYS A 300 12.51 3.32 8.43
C LYS A 300 14.03 3.42 8.59
N SER A 301 14.69 4.18 7.72
CA SER A 301 16.14 4.40 7.76
C SER A 301 16.57 5.04 9.08
N SER A 302 15.86 6.08 9.53
CA SER A 302 16.11 6.75 10.82
C SER A 302 15.97 5.80 12.02
N VAL A 303 14.94 4.94 12.03
CA VAL A 303 14.74 3.93 13.09
C VAL A 303 15.93 2.97 13.17
N VAL A 304 16.50 2.58 12.03
CA VAL A 304 17.67 1.69 12.02
C VAL A 304 18.94 2.44 12.42
N GLN A 305 19.21 3.59 11.84
CA GLN A 305 20.49 4.29 11.98
C GLN A 305 20.63 5.09 13.28
N ALA A 306 19.58 5.82 13.67
CA ALA A 306 19.57 6.65 14.88
C ALA A 306 18.88 5.98 16.07
N GLY A 307 18.04 4.98 15.82
CA GLY A 307 17.33 4.23 16.86
C GLY A 307 18.02 2.93 17.25
N LEU A 308 18.16 2.00 16.31
CA LEU A 308 18.60 0.63 16.58
C LEU A 308 20.11 0.51 16.76
N ILE A 309 20.89 0.99 15.78
CA ILE A 309 22.35 0.88 15.74
C ILE A 309 23.02 1.41 17.02
N PRO A 310 22.56 2.53 17.62
CA PRO A 310 23.13 3.03 18.88
C PRO A 310 22.84 2.18 20.12
N GLU A 311 21.78 1.37 20.09
CA GLU A 311 21.34 0.52 21.22
C GLU A 311 22.00 -0.87 21.21
N LEU A 312 22.72 -1.22 20.15
CA LEU A 312 23.45 -2.48 20.05
C LEU A 312 24.76 -2.41 20.85
N ASP A 313 24.99 -3.43 21.67
CA ASP A 313 26.22 -3.60 22.44
C ASP A 313 27.42 -3.81 21.51
N ARG A 314 28.31 -2.82 21.45
CA ARG A 314 29.51 -2.83 20.60
C ARG A 314 30.57 -3.84 21.03
N SER A 315 30.46 -4.41 22.23
CA SER A 315 31.32 -5.52 22.66
C SER A 315 30.93 -6.85 22.01
N VAL A 316 29.65 -6.99 21.61
CA VAL A 316 29.08 -8.19 20.98
C VAL A 316 28.92 -8.01 19.47
N TRP A 317 28.45 -6.83 19.04
CA TRP A 317 28.06 -6.54 17.68
C TRP A 317 29.07 -5.66 16.95
N GLN A 318 29.57 -6.16 15.82
CA GLN A 318 30.21 -5.34 14.80
C GLN A 318 29.20 -4.98 13.70
N ILE A 319 29.00 -3.69 13.48
CA ILE A 319 28.02 -3.19 12.52
C ILE A 319 28.76 -2.86 11.23
N LEU A 320 28.40 -3.53 10.14
CA LEU A 320 28.92 -3.22 8.82
C LEU A 320 28.29 -1.90 8.34
N PRO A 321 29.01 -1.07 7.55
CA PRO A 321 28.43 0.13 6.98
C PRO A 321 27.11 -0.20 6.26
N PRO A 322 26.01 0.54 6.50
CA PRO A 322 24.75 0.30 5.80
C PRO A 322 24.93 0.46 4.30
N ILE A 323 24.37 -0.46 3.52
CA ILE A 323 24.41 -0.41 2.05
C ILE A 323 23.04 -0.05 1.49
N LYS A 324 23.04 0.64 0.35
CA LYS A 324 21.87 0.81 -0.51
C LYS A 324 22.14 0.04 -1.81
N PRO A 325 21.24 -0.84 -2.27
CA PRO A 325 21.51 -1.72 -3.41
C PRO A 325 21.99 -1.02 -4.68
N GLY A 326 21.40 0.13 -5.04
CA GLY A 326 21.78 0.90 -6.23
C GLY A 326 21.79 0.10 -7.53
N PHE A 327 22.65 0.51 -8.47
CA PHE A 327 22.80 -0.14 -9.78
C PHE A 327 23.50 -1.50 -9.69
N HIS A 328 24.48 -1.65 -8.78
CA HIS A 328 25.37 -2.81 -8.66
C HIS A 328 25.37 -3.37 -7.24
N PRO A 329 24.31 -4.07 -6.81
CA PRO A 329 24.14 -4.50 -5.42
C PRO A 329 25.20 -5.49 -4.94
N LEU A 330 25.75 -6.35 -5.82
CA LEU A 330 26.85 -7.25 -5.44
C LEU A 330 28.16 -6.49 -5.24
N GLN A 331 28.34 -5.35 -5.92
CA GLN A 331 29.48 -4.47 -5.69
C GLN A 331 29.40 -3.82 -4.31
N GLU A 332 28.25 -3.25 -3.94
CA GLU A 332 28.04 -2.63 -2.62
C GLU A 332 28.31 -3.63 -1.47
N LEU A 333 27.84 -4.88 -1.62
CA LEU A 333 28.13 -5.95 -0.66
C LEU A 333 29.63 -6.28 -0.55
N ARG A 334 30.35 -6.31 -1.68
CA ARG A 334 31.80 -6.52 -1.68
C ARG A 334 32.52 -5.36 -1.02
N GLY A 335 32.09 -4.13 -1.26
CA GLY A 335 32.66 -2.92 -0.67
C GLY A 335 32.72 -2.98 0.84
N VAL A 336 31.60 -3.34 1.49
CA VAL A 336 31.53 -3.44 2.96
C VAL A 336 32.28 -4.63 3.54
N LEU A 337 32.45 -5.70 2.77
CA LEU A 337 33.21 -6.88 3.19
C LEU A 337 34.71 -6.76 2.90
N LYS A 338 35.13 -5.84 2.01
CA LYS A 338 36.52 -5.69 1.54
C LYS A 338 37.53 -5.59 2.67
N ALA A 339 37.19 -4.89 3.76
CA ALA A 339 38.06 -4.71 4.92
C ALA A 339 38.50 -6.04 5.58
N PHE A 340 37.71 -7.11 5.43
CA PHE A 340 38.00 -8.45 5.97
C PHE A 340 38.79 -9.34 5.00
N PHE A 341 38.99 -8.89 3.76
CA PHE A 341 39.70 -9.60 2.71
C PHE A 341 40.93 -8.80 2.23
N PRO A 342 41.89 -8.48 3.10
CA PRO A 342 43.00 -7.61 2.74
C PRO A 342 43.92 -8.25 1.69
N GLY A 343 44.19 -7.49 0.62
CA GLY A 343 45.14 -7.82 -0.43
C GLY A 343 44.51 -8.47 -1.66
N ALA A 344 45.10 -8.20 -2.83
CA ALA A 344 44.52 -8.51 -4.15
C ALA A 344 44.07 -9.97 -4.34
N LYS A 345 44.77 -10.94 -3.73
CA LYS A 345 44.38 -12.37 -3.81
C LYS A 345 43.08 -12.66 -3.04
N LYS A 346 42.93 -12.09 -1.83
CA LYS A 346 41.73 -12.27 -1.01
C LYS A 346 40.55 -11.46 -1.53
N GLU A 347 40.80 -10.26 -2.07
CA GLU A 347 39.76 -9.49 -2.77
C GLU A 347 39.22 -10.25 -3.99
N ARG A 348 40.11 -10.92 -4.75
CA ARG A 348 39.69 -11.80 -5.85
C ARG A 348 38.89 -13.00 -5.36
N LEU A 349 39.27 -13.61 -4.24
CA LEU A 349 38.48 -14.68 -3.61
C LEU A 349 37.09 -14.19 -3.22
N LEU A 350 36.98 -13.01 -2.59
CA LEU A 350 35.68 -12.41 -2.23
C LEU A 350 34.81 -12.18 -3.48
N TRP A 351 35.41 -11.71 -4.57
CA TRP A 351 34.74 -11.57 -5.86
C TRP A 351 34.21 -12.92 -6.37
N GLU A 352 35.04 -13.97 -6.36
CA GLU A 352 34.67 -15.31 -6.82
C GLU A 352 33.56 -15.93 -5.95
N LEU A 353 33.64 -15.77 -4.62
CA LEU A 353 32.64 -16.23 -3.66
C LEU A 353 31.27 -15.57 -3.90
N ILE A 354 31.23 -14.24 -3.99
CA ILE A 354 29.97 -13.51 -4.15
C ILE A 354 29.35 -13.77 -5.53
N THR A 355 30.16 -13.84 -6.59
CA THR A 355 29.65 -13.92 -7.97
C THR A 355 29.37 -15.35 -8.45
N LYS A 356 30.16 -16.36 -8.03
CA LYS A 356 30.13 -17.70 -8.64
C LYS A 356 29.75 -18.84 -7.70
N GLU A 357 30.07 -18.75 -6.42
CA GLU A 357 29.94 -19.88 -5.49
C GLU A 357 28.49 -20.06 -5.04
N ALA A 358 27.92 -21.27 -5.06
CA ALA A 358 26.50 -21.43 -4.71
C ALA A 358 26.20 -20.99 -3.25
N ASN A 359 27.05 -21.39 -2.30
CA ASN A 359 26.89 -21.10 -0.87
C ASN A 359 28.17 -20.49 -0.26
N PRO A 360 28.42 -19.19 -0.45
CA PRO A 360 29.65 -18.54 -0.01
C PRO A 360 29.63 -18.10 1.46
N LEU A 361 28.45 -18.01 2.09
CA LEU A 361 28.32 -17.43 3.43
C LEU A 361 29.20 -18.10 4.49
N PRO A 362 29.34 -19.45 4.57
CA PRO A 362 30.24 -20.07 5.54
C PRO A 362 31.69 -19.59 5.40
N VAL A 363 32.21 -19.53 4.17
CA VAL A 363 33.58 -19.09 3.89
C VAL A 363 33.75 -17.59 4.17
N ILE A 364 32.74 -16.78 3.87
CA ILE A 364 32.75 -15.34 4.17
C ILE A 364 32.77 -15.14 5.69
N LEU A 365 31.96 -15.88 6.44
CA LEU A 365 31.87 -15.77 7.89
C LEU A 365 33.17 -16.17 8.58
N ASP A 366 33.91 -17.16 8.07
CA ASP A 366 35.23 -17.52 8.59
C ASP A 366 36.25 -16.37 8.50
N HIS A 367 36.07 -15.46 7.54
CA HIS A 367 36.89 -14.25 7.40
C HIS A 367 36.38 -13.07 8.25
N LEU A 368 35.12 -13.09 8.67
CA LEU A 368 34.54 -12.11 9.58
C LEU A 368 35.00 -12.39 11.02
N THR A 369 36.20 -11.93 11.33
CA THR A 369 36.84 -12.03 12.66
C THR A 369 36.78 -10.68 13.39
N GLY A 370 36.64 -10.71 14.72
CA GLY A 370 36.73 -9.50 15.56
C GLY A 370 35.49 -9.20 16.40
N ALA A 371 34.38 -9.90 16.16
CA ALA A 371 33.16 -9.82 16.97
C ALA A 371 32.39 -11.14 16.97
N ASP A 372 31.55 -11.30 17.99
CA ASP A 372 30.68 -12.47 18.14
C ASP A 372 29.52 -12.43 17.13
N LYS A 373 28.99 -11.24 16.85
CA LYS A 373 27.93 -11.02 15.87
C LYS A 373 28.22 -9.85 14.93
N PHE A 374 27.74 -9.97 13.71
CA PHE A 374 27.81 -8.97 12.65
C PHE A 374 26.41 -8.55 12.24
N LEU A 375 26.19 -7.25 12.02
CA LEU A 375 24.95 -6.73 11.45
C LEU A 375 25.20 -6.13 10.08
N LEU A 376 24.51 -6.64 9.06
CA LEU A 376 24.39 -6.05 7.74
C LEU A 376 23.05 -5.35 7.61
N VAL A 377 23.07 -4.05 7.30
CA VAL A 377 21.86 -3.27 7.01
C VAL A 377 21.81 -3.00 5.51
N VAL A 378 20.72 -3.45 4.86
CA VAL A 378 20.38 -3.12 3.49
C VAL A 378 19.22 -2.15 3.50
N ASP A 379 19.51 -0.87 3.35
CA ASP A 379 18.53 0.20 3.38
C ASP A 379 17.98 0.44 1.97
N GLN A 380 16.70 0.81 1.86
CA GLN A 380 16.02 1.02 0.56
C GLN A 380 16.12 -0.20 -0.35
N PHE A 381 15.75 -1.37 0.18
CA PHE A 381 15.79 -2.64 -0.53
C PHE A 381 15.00 -2.62 -1.84
N GLU A 382 13.99 -1.75 -1.95
CA GLU A 382 13.24 -1.52 -3.18
C GLU A 382 14.11 -1.08 -4.37
N GLU A 383 15.31 -0.52 -4.16
CA GLU A 383 16.23 -0.15 -5.24
C GLU A 383 16.60 -1.35 -6.14
N LEU A 384 16.54 -2.57 -5.60
CA LEU A 384 16.72 -3.79 -6.39
C LEU A 384 15.70 -3.91 -7.52
N PHE A 385 14.47 -3.45 -7.31
CA PHE A 385 13.39 -3.59 -8.29
C PHE A 385 13.27 -2.36 -9.20
N THR A 386 13.90 -1.23 -8.84
CA THR A 386 13.76 0.03 -9.58
C THR A 386 14.98 0.39 -10.43
N VAL A 387 16.20 0.11 -9.96
CA VAL A 387 17.44 0.57 -10.62
C VAL A 387 18.51 -0.52 -10.82
N SER A 388 18.46 -1.62 -10.06
CA SER A 388 19.50 -2.64 -10.15
C SER A 388 19.45 -3.48 -11.43
N ILE A 389 20.61 -3.94 -11.89
CA ILE A 389 20.71 -4.85 -13.04
C ILE A 389 20.18 -6.25 -12.70
N ALA A 390 19.46 -6.86 -13.63
CA ALA A 390 18.67 -8.07 -13.39
C ALA A 390 19.51 -9.28 -12.94
N GLU A 391 20.73 -9.42 -13.46
CA GLU A 391 21.64 -10.53 -13.16
C GLU A 391 22.18 -10.49 -11.73
N GLU A 392 22.46 -9.30 -11.19
CA GLU A 392 22.96 -9.14 -9.83
C GLU A 392 21.85 -9.23 -8.78
N LYS A 393 20.64 -8.76 -9.13
CA LYS A 393 19.46 -8.75 -8.25
C LYS A 393 19.17 -10.12 -7.65
N GLN A 394 19.01 -11.15 -8.49
CA GLN A 394 18.67 -12.49 -8.02
C GLN A 394 19.75 -13.02 -7.09
N ARG A 395 21.02 -12.89 -7.52
CA ARG A 395 22.15 -13.37 -6.75
C ARG A 395 22.28 -12.66 -5.39
N PHE A 396 22.02 -11.36 -5.34
CA PHE A 396 22.05 -10.58 -4.11
C PHE A 396 20.96 -11.04 -3.13
N ILE A 397 19.73 -11.28 -3.62
CA ILE A 397 18.63 -11.82 -2.80
C ILE A 397 18.97 -13.21 -2.26
N GLU A 398 19.53 -14.09 -3.09
CA GLU A 398 19.99 -15.42 -2.67
C GLU A 398 21.01 -15.32 -1.52
N LEU A 399 22.04 -14.48 -1.66
CA LEU A 399 23.07 -14.29 -0.64
C LEU A 399 22.50 -13.81 0.70
N LEU A 400 21.56 -12.86 0.69
CA LEU A 400 20.97 -12.32 1.91
C LEU A 400 20.04 -13.32 2.61
N THR A 401 19.35 -14.15 1.82
CA THR A 401 18.37 -15.12 2.35
C THR A 401 19.04 -16.40 2.85
N GLN A 402 20.24 -16.76 2.38
CA GLN A 402 21.01 -17.92 2.87
C GLN A 402 21.33 -17.87 4.37
N VAL A 403 21.30 -16.68 5.00
CA VAL A 403 21.61 -16.51 6.42
C VAL A 403 20.69 -17.33 7.35
N VAL A 404 19.47 -17.64 6.90
CA VAL A 404 18.50 -18.42 7.70
C VAL A 404 18.67 -19.94 7.58
N GLU A 405 19.46 -20.40 6.62
CA GLU A 405 19.79 -21.83 6.46
C GLU A 405 20.86 -22.27 7.48
N MET A 406 21.48 -21.30 8.16
CA MET A 406 22.53 -21.53 9.14
C MET A 406 21.98 -21.53 10.57
N THR A 407 22.19 -22.63 11.31
CA THR A 407 21.67 -22.81 12.68
C THR A 407 22.30 -21.90 13.73
N ASP A 408 23.49 -21.35 13.48
CA ASP A 408 24.21 -20.44 14.39
C ASP A 408 24.88 -19.30 13.60
N SER A 409 24.10 -18.62 12.75
CA SER A 409 24.63 -17.49 11.98
C SER A 409 25.10 -16.38 12.91
N ARG A 410 26.41 -16.08 12.87
CA ARG A 410 26.98 -14.86 13.46
C ARG A 410 26.57 -13.60 12.70
N LEU A 411 26.03 -13.72 11.48
CA LEU A 411 25.54 -12.60 10.69
C LEU A 411 24.03 -12.44 10.86
N ALA A 412 23.61 -11.22 11.20
CA ALA A 412 22.22 -10.79 11.11
C ALA A 412 22.06 -9.78 9.96
N VAL A 413 20.92 -9.86 9.27
CA VAL A 413 20.57 -8.99 8.14
C VAL A 413 19.30 -8.22 8.49
N ILE A 414 19.34 -6.91 8.32
CA ILE A 414 18.14 -6.06 8.30
C ILE A 414 17.96 -5.55 6.89
N ILE A 415 16.74 -5.66 6.39
CA ILE A 415 16.32 -4.94 5.18
C ILE A 415 15.29 -3.88 5.57
N THR A 416 15.38 -2.69 5.00
CA THR A 416 14.30 -1.71 5.04
C THR A 416 13.67 -1.63 3.66
N MET A 417 12.33 -1.66 3.59
CA MET A 417 11.64 -1.59 2.32
C MET A 417 10.29 -0.89 2.43
N ARG A 418 9.84 -0.29 1.32
CA ARG A 418 8.46 0.17 1.24
C ARG A 418 7.46 -0.97 1.08
N SER A 419 6.23 -0.75 1.55
CA SER A 419 5.17 -1.77 1.53
C SER A 419 4.62 -2.08 0.14
N ASP A 420 4.72 -1.16 -0.81
CA ASP A 420 4.32 -1.34 -2.22
C ASP A 420 5.24 -2.30 -2.98
N PHE A 421 6.46 -2.54 -2.49
CA PHE A 421 7.41 -3.49 -3.11
C PHE A 421 7.28 -4.92 -2.57
N LEU A 422 6.22 -5.23 -1.82
CA LEU A 422 5.94 -6.59 -1.38
C LEU A 422 5.56 -7.52 -2.53
N GLU A 423 4.84 -7.03 -3.54
CA GLU A 423 4.45 -7.83 -4.71
C GLU A 423 5.68 -8.25 -5.55
N PRO A 424 6.61 -7.36 -5.94
CA PRO A 424 7.87 -7.76 -6.58
C PRO A 424 8.71 -8.76 -5.76
N CYS A 425 8.61 -8.74 -4.44
CA CYS A 425 9.30 -9.72 -3.58
C CYS A 425 8.67 -11.12 -3.64
N SER A 426 7.40 -11.24 -4.06
CA SER A 426 6.70 -12.52 -4.15
C SER A 426 7.27 -13.45 -5.23
N ASP A 427 7.95 -12.89 -6.24
CA ASP A 427 8.68 -13.63 -7.27
C ASP A 427 9.90 -14.41 -6.71
N TYR A 428 10.28 -14.16 -5.44
CA TYR A 428 11.45 -14.76 -4.79
C TYR A 428 11.00 -15.58 -3.57
N PRO A 429 10.78 -16.91 -3.71
CA PRO A 429 10.18 -17.74 -2.67
C PRO A 429 10.89 -17.69 -1.31
N SER A 430 12.23 -17.69 -1.32
CA SER A 430 13.04 -17.61 -0.09
C SER A 430 12.84 -16.28 0.63
N LEU A 431 12.81 -15.17 -0.11
CA LEU A 431 12.58 -13.84 0.44
C LEU A 431 11.15 -13.67 0.96
N ASN A 432 10.15 -14.09 0.17
CA ASN A 432 8.75 -13.98 0.54
C ASN A 432 8.45 -14.69 1.87
N LYS A 433 8.96 -15.91 2.04
CA LYS A 433 8.81 -16.68 3.28
C LYS A 433 9.43 -15.98 4.49
N LEU A 434 10.54 -15.26 4.33
CA LEU A 434 11.15 -14.49 5.42
C LEU A 434 10.34 -13.26 5.78
N ILE A 435 9.83 -12.55 4.77
CA ILE A 435 8.97 -11.40 4.97
C ILE A 435 7.71 -11.83 5.73
N GLU A 436 6.97 -12.83 5.26
CA GLU A 436 5.73 -13.29 5.90
C GLU A 436 5.89 -13.64 7.39
N ASN A 437 7.01 -14.26 7.77
CA ASN A 437 7.21 -14.77 9.14
C ASN A 437 7.91 -13.80 10.09
N GLN A 438 8.71 -12.85 9.57
CA GLN A 438 9.68 -12.10 10.39
C GLN A 438 9.49 -10.58 10.33
N LEU A 439 8.63 -10.11 9.42
CA LEU A 439 8.14 -8.74 9.22
C LEU A 439 7.96 -7.89 10.49
N VAL A 440 8.61 -6.72 10.52
CA VAL A 440 8.29 -5.60 11.41
C VAL A 440 7.59 -4.53 10.59
N LEU A 441 6.30 -4.32 10.84
CA LEU A 441 5.56 -3.21 10.25
C LEU A 441 5.89 -1.91 10.98
N MET A 442 6.14 -0.85 10.21
CA MET A 442 6.40 0.48 10.72
C MET A 442 5.06 1.21 10.99
N PRO A 443 4.60 1.35 12.25
CA PRO A 443 3.39 2.10 12.55
C PRO A 443 3.52 3.59 12.23
N ARG A 444 2.36 4.24 12.05
CA ARG A 444 2.25 5.70 12.13
C ARG A 444 2.61 6.16 13.54
N ILE A 445 3.30 7.28 13.65
CA ILE A 445 3.54 7.94 14.94
C ILE A 445 2.33 8.79 15.30
N THR A 446 1.86 8.72 16.55
CA THR A 446 0.63 9.38 16.99
C THR A 446 0.71 9.83 18.43
N GLY A 447 -0.11 10.80 18.84
CA GLY A 447 -0.27 11.18 20.23
C GLY A 447 1.03 11.68 20.86
N VAL A 448 1.41 11.13 22.01
CA VAL A 448 2.59 11.54 22.78
C VAL A 448 3.88 11.34 22.00
N ASP A 449 4.05 10.23 21.29
CA ASP A 449 5.27 9.96 20.52
C ASP A 449 5.52 11.04 19.45
N LEU A 450 4.44 11.50 18.79
CA LEU A 450 4.51 12.56 17.77
C LEU A 450 4.81 13.91 18.41
N LYS A 451 4.19 14.21 19.56
CA LYS A 451 4.49 15.42 20.34
C LYS A 451 5.97 15.45 20.77
N GLU A 452 6.50 14.35 21.28
CA GLU A 452 7.90 14.25 21.68
C GLU A 452 8.86 14.46 20.51
N THR A 453 8.52 13.91 19.33
CA THR A 453 9.30 14.11 18.10
C THR A 453 9.38 15.58 17.71
N ILE A 454 8.34 16.36 17.98
CA ILE A 454 8.30 17.80 17.68
C ILE A 454 9.00 18.62 18.79
N THR A 455 8.80 18.30 20.07
CA THR A 455 9.19 19.21 21.15
C THR A 455 10.54 18.91 21.78
N GLU A 456 10.89 17.63 21.97
CA GLU A 456 12.09 17.24 22.70
C GLU A 456 13.40 17.62 21.99
N PRO A 457 13.54 17.51 20.65
CA PRO A 457 14.74 17.95 19.96
C PRO A 457 15.06 19.44 20.17
N ALA A 458 14.04 20.32 20.10
CA ALA A 458 14.21 21.75 20.38
C ALA A 458 14.58 22.03 21.84
N LYS A 459 13.94 21.33 22.79
CA LYS A 459 14.24 21.48 24.23
C LYS A 459 15.69 21.15 24.55
N LEU A 460 16.25 20.09 23.96
CA LEU A 460 17.65 19.73 24.14
C LEU A 460 18.64 20.82 23.71
N GLN A 461 18.21 21.70 22.80
CA GLN A 461 18.97 22.85 22.34
C GLN A 461 18.62 24.15 23.10
N GLY A 462 17.86 24.07 24.19
CA GLY A 462 17.43 25.22 24.98
C GLY A 462 16.32 26.05 24.34
N HIS A 463 15.59 25.50 23.38
CA HIS A 463 14.49 26.17 22.69
C HIS A 463 13.13 25.57 23.04
N SER A 464 12.09 26.39 23.07
CA SER A 464 10.70 25.96 23.27
C SER A 464 9.92 25.94 21.95
N VAL A 465 8.83 25.17 21.92
CA VAL A 465 7.87 25.15 20.81
C VAL A 465 6.52 25.61 21.35
N GLU A 466 5.88 26.58 20.70
CA GLU A 466 4.56 27.05 21.12
C GLU A 466 3.53 25.92 21.19
N GLU A 467 2.71 25.89 22.23
CA GLU A 467 1.71 24.83 22.42
C GLU A 467 0.64 24.85 21.32
N THR A 468 0.27 26.04 20.86
CA THR A 468 -0.63 26.26 19.72
C THR A 468 -0.02 25.77 18.39
N LEU A 469 1.29 25.99 18.18
CA LEU A 469 2.02 25.45 17.03
C LEU A 469 2.02 23.92 17.04
N VAL A 470 2.30 23.29 18.19
CA VAL A 470 2.27 21.83 18.31
C VAL A 470 0.89 21.28 17.94
N LEU A 471 -0.19 21.87 18.47
CA LEU A 471 -1.56 21.46 18.13
C LEU A 471 -1.84 21.60 16.63
N LYS A 472 -1.35 22.66 16.00
CA LYS A 472 -1.53 22.89 14.57
C LYS A 472 -0.78 21.86 13.70
N ILE A 473 0.49 21.58 14.03
CA ILE A 473 1.27 20.54 13.35
C ILE A 473 0.60 19.16 13.50
N LEU A 474 0.11 18.83 14.70
CA LEU A 474 -0.62 17.57 14.94
C LEU A 474 -1.89 17.46 14.09
N GLU A 475 -2.62 18.56 13.92
CA GLU A 475 -3.81 18.62 13.07
C GLU A 475 -3.45 18.37 11.59
N ASP A 476 -2.43 19.07 11.09
CA ASP A 476 -2.05 19.02 9.69
C ASP A 476 -1.41 17.66 9.32
N VAL A 477 -0.58 17.09 10.20
CA VAL A 477 -0.07 15.71 10.10
C VAL A 477 -1.22 14.69 9.99
N GLY A 478 -2.35 14.94 10.67
CA GLY A 478 -3.53 14.09 10.61
C GLY A 478 -4.26 14.11 9.26
N LYS A 479 -4.06 15.16 8.45
CA LYS A 479 -4.75 15.38 7.16
C LYS A 479 -3.96 14.85 5.96
N GLU A 480 -2.64 14.76 6.06
CA GLU A 480 -1.75 14.48 4.92
C GLU A 480 -1.08 13.10 4.99
N PRO A 481 -1.04 12.32 3.88
CA PRO A 481 -0.28 11.07 3.82
C PRO A 481 1.23 11.34 3.77
N GLY A 482 2.06 10.52 4.43
CA GLY A 482 3.53 10.63 4.33
C GLY A 482 4.16 11.81 5.09
N TYR A 483 3.54 12.22 6.19
CA TYR A 483 3.77 13.48 6.93
C TYR A 483 5.13 13.69 7.62
N LEU A 484 5.90 12.65 7.92
CA LEU A 484 7.12 12.80 8.76
C LEU A 484 8.23 13.63 8.09
N PRO A 485 8.61 13.39 6.82
CA PRO A 485 9.63 14.18 6.14
C PRO A 485 9.19 15.63 5.92
N LEU A 486 7.91 15.86 5.62
CA LEU A 486 7.35 17.21 5.52
C LEU A 486 7.41 17.93 6.87
N MET A 487 7.10 17.23 7.96
CA MET A 487 7.17 17.75 9.32
C MET A 487 8.59 18.11 9.71
N GLU A 488 9.54 17.20 9.53
CA GLU A 488 10.96 17.49 9.77
C GLU A 488 11.46 18.66 8.93
N PHE A 489 11.01 18.77 7.67
CA PHE A 489 11.34 19.91 6.81
C PHE A 489 10.77 21.22 7.35
N ALA A 490 9.47 21.26 7.68
CA ALA A 490 8.82 22.42 8.25
C ALA A 490 9.49 22.84 9.58
N LEU A 491 9.80 21.88 10.45
CA LEU A 491 10.51 22.12 11.72
C LEU A 491 11.93 22.65 11.50
N THR A 492 12.63 22.18 10.47
CA THR A 492 13.94 22.73 10.08
C THR A 492 13.83 24.19 9.64
N ARG A 493 12.80 24.54 8.85
CA ARG A 493 12.56 25.93 8.43
C ARG A 493 12.12 26.82 9.58
N LEU A 494 11.29 26.29 10.48
CA LEU A 494 10.93 26.96 11.72
C LEU A 494 12.14 27.20 12.61
N TRP A 495 13.08 26.26 12.68
CA TRP A 495 14.35 26.47 13.37
C TRP A 495 15.16 27.60 12.76
N GLU A 496 15.26 27.68 11.43
CA GLU A 496 15.98 28.76 10.74
C GLU A 496 15.35 30.13 10.99
N LYS A 497 14.02 30.21 11.04
CA LYS A 497 13.23 31.44 11.25
C LYS A 497 12.75 31.66 12.70
N ARG A 498 13.26 30.88 13.65
CA ARG A 498 12.82 30.92 15.06
C ARG A 498 13.04 32.30 15.70
N ASP A 499 12.26 32.62 16.71
CA ASP A 499 12.48 33.80 17.54
C ASP A 499 13.75 33.56 18.38
N ARG A 500 14.86 34.19 17.97
CA ARG A 500 16.15 34.08 18.66
C ARG A 500 16.19 34.82 20.00
N GLN A 501 15.28 35.77 20.24
CA GLN A 501 15.21 36.48 21.52
C GLN A 501 14.45 35.66 22.56
N LYS A 502 13.39 34.96 22.14
CA LYS A 502 12.59 34.09 23.02
C LYS A 502 13.05 32.63 23.03
N HIS A 503 14.01 32.27 22.18
CA HIS A 503 14.44 30.89 21.92
C HIS A 503 13.23 29.98 21.65
N GLN A 504 12.37 30.39 20.71
CA GLN A 504 11.07 29.77 20.51
C GLN A 504 10.71 29.58 19.03
N LEU A 505 10.15 28.40 18.71
CA LEU A 505 9.49 28.13 17.43
C LEU A 505 8.02 28.55 17.56
N THR A 506 7.55 29.37 16.62
CA THR A 506 6.26 30.07 16.72
C THR A 506 5.24 29.65 15.66
N LEU A 507 3.96 29.72 16.00
CA LEU A 507 2.86 29.48 15.08
C LEU A 507 2.84 30.48 13.92
N GLU A 508 3.17 31.75 14.20
CA GLU A 508 3.22 32.81 13.19
C GLU A 508 4.12 32.44 12.00
N GLN A 509 5.34 31.94 12.27
CA GLN A 509 6.25 31.54 11.20
C GLN A 509 5.74 30.32 10.43
N TYR A 510 5.06 29.40 11.12
CA TYR A 510 4.48 28.22 10.49
C TYR A 510 3.32 28.58 9.57
N GLU A 511 2.49 29.56 9.95
CA GLU A 511 1.41 30.10 9.11
C GLU A 511 1.96 30.90 7.92
N ASN A 512 3.06 31.63 8.09
CA ASN A 512 3.76 32.30 6.99
C ASN A 512 4.26 31.32 5.92
N PHE A 513 4.64 30.11 6.34
CA PHE A 513 4.97 29.01 5.43
C PHE A 513 3.75 28.30 4.85
N GLN A 514 2.53 28.68 5.22
CA GLN A 514 1.29 28.00 4.84
C GLN A 514 1.23 26.53 5.30
N GLY A 515 1.80 26.25 6.48
CA GLY A 515 1.79 24.93 7.09
C GLY A 515 2.83 23.95 6.50
N LEU A 516 2.57 22.65 6.64
CA LEU A 516 3.50 21.55 6.29
C LEU A 516 3.85 21.50 4.80
N THR A 517 2.84 21.36 3.95
CA THR A 517 2.97 21.30 2.49
C THR A 517 3.46 22.62 1.92
N GLY A 518 2.93 23.73 2.43
CA GLY A 518 3.36 25.06 2.06
C GLY A 518 4.85 25.31 2.31
N ALA A 519 5.41 24.83 3.43
CA ALA A 519 6.83 25.05 3.74
C ALA A 519 7.76 24.46 2.67
N LEU A 520 7.50 23.24 2.23
CA LEU A 520 8.28 22.59 1.17
C LEU A 520 8.04 23.27 -0.19
N ASN A 521 6.78 23.53 -0.53
CA ASN A 521 6.42 24.18 -1.79
C ASN A 521 7.08 25.56 -1.92
N PHE A 522 6.98 26.39 -0.88
CA PHE A 522 7.58 27.72 -0.82
C PHE A 522 9.10 27.68 -0.99
N HIS A 523 9.77 26.74 -0.32
CA HIS A 523 11.21 26.57 -0.47
C HIS A 523 11.61 26.12 -1.88
N ALA A 524 10.90 25.14 -2.44
CA ALA A 524 11.16 24.63 -3.79
C ALA A 524 10.94 25.71 -4.86
N GLU A 525 9.87 26.50 -4.74
CA GLU A 525 9.62 27.65 -5.62
C GLU A 525 10.73 28.70 -5.52
N ASN A 526 11.21 29.02 -4.32
CA ASN A 526 12.32 29.97 -4.15
C ASN A 526 13.62 29.48 -4.81
N VAL A 527 13.98 28.20 -4.61
CA VAL A 527 15.16 27.61 -5.27
C VAL A 527 15.01 27.60 -6.80
N TYR A 528 13.79 27.36 -7.29
CA TYR A 528 13.47 27.36 -8.72
C TYR A 528 13.51 28.75 -9.35
N PHE A 529 13.02 29.79 -8.66
CA PHE A 529 12.98 31.14 -9.22
C PHE A 529 14.26 31.92 -9.02
N TYR A 530 15.02 31.69 -7.95
CA TYR A 530 16.10 32.58 -7.54
C TYR A 530 17.46 31.88 -7.40
N GLU A 531 18.51 32.56 -7.82
CA GLU A 531 19.90 32.12 -7.61
C GLU A 531 20.35 32.39 -6.17
N ASP A 532 19.86 33.49 -5.59
CA ASP A 532 20.11 33.93 -4.22
C ASP A 532 19.04 33.46 -3.22
N TYR A 533 18.44 32.29 -3.47
CA TYR A 533 17.34 31.69 -2.68
C TYR A 533 17.60 31.55 -1.16
N GLN A 534 18.86 31.65 -0.74
CA GLN A 534 19.28 31.59 0.66
C GLN A 534 19.02 32.90 1.42
N GLN A 535 18.82 34.01 0.71
CA GLN A 535 18.51 35.31 1.29
C GLN A 535 17.06 35.36 1.78
N ASP A 536 16.81 36.18 2.80
CA ASP A 536 15.46 36.38 3.36
C ASP A 536 14.49 37.03 2.35
N SER A 537 15.02 37.74 1.36
CA SER A 537 14.27 38.37 0.28
C SER A 537 15.09 38.28 -1.01
N PRO A 538 15.01 37.15 -1.74
CA PRO A 538 15.79 36.94 -2.94
C PRO A 538 15.33 37.87 -4.07
N THR A 539 16.28 38.37 -4.85
CA THR A 539 16.01 39.33 -5.94
C THR A 539 16.63 38.92 -7.27
N HIS A 540 17.57 37.97 -7.28
CA HIS A 540 18.28 37.55 -8.49
C HIS A 540 17.54 36.37 -9.13
N GLU A 541 16.62 36.68 -10.04
CA GLU A 541 15.85 35.65 -10.76
C GLU A 541 16.73 34.82 -11.72
N ARG A 542 16.49 33.51 -11.74
CA ARG A 542 17.05 32.58 -12.71
C ARG A 542 16.51 32.87 -14.11
N ASN A 543 17.38 32.72 -15.10
CA ASN A 543 16.97 32.79 -16.50
C ASN A 543 16.07 31.60 -16.92
N GLU A 544 15.38 31.73 -18.05
CA GLU A 544 14.45 30.70 -18.54
C GLU A 544 15.13 29.37 -18.91
N GLN A 545 16.40 29.41 -19.32
CA GLN A 545 17.17 28.20 -19.62
C GLN A 545 17.44 27.37 -18.36
N HIS A 546 17.81 28.01 -17.25
CA HIS A 546 17.99 27.37 -15.94
C HIS A 546 16.68 26.75 -15.46
N LYS A 547 15.55 27.48 -15.59
CA LYS A 547 14.23 26.97 -15.23
C LYS A 547 13.84 25.74 -16.04
N ASP A 548 14.09 25.75 -17.35
CA ASP A 548 13.85 24.60 -18.21
C ASP A 548 14.74 23.40 -17.85
N TRP A 549 16.03 23.63 -17.59
CA TRP A 549 16.93 22.57 -17.10
C TRP A 549 16.45 21.97 -15.78
N ILE A 550 15.98 22.77 -14.82
CA ILE A 550 15.42 22.26 -13.56
C ILE A 550 14.22 21.35 -13.86
N LYS A 551 13.28 21.78 -14.71
CA LYS A 551 12.14 20.95 -15.10
C LYS A 551 12.59 19.61 -15.68
N GLN A 552 13.51 19.62 -16.65
CA GLN A 552 14.01 18.40 -17.29
C GLN A 552 14.73 17.47 -16.31
N ILE A 553 15.57 18.01 -15.41
CA ILE A 553 16.26 17.24 -14.37
C ILE A 553 15.24 16.52 -13.48
N PHE A 554 14.28 17.26 -12.91
CA PHE A 554 13.31 16.68 -11.97
C PHE A 554 12.45 15.60 -12.62
N LEU A 555 12.06 15.78 -13.89
CA LEU A 555 11.32 14.76 -14.62
C LEU A 555 12.13 13.48 -14.87
N ARG A 556 13.45 13.58 -15.05
CA ARG A 556 14.34 12.39 -15.21
C ARG A 556 14.64 11.67 -13.89
N LEU A 557 14.44 12.34 -12.76
CA LEU A 557 14.64 11.76 -11.42
C LEU A 557 13.38 11.08 -10.86
N VAL A 558 12.33 10.94 -11.68
CA VAL A 558 11.10 10.25 -11.32
C VAL A 558 10.72 9.24 -12.38
N ARG A 559 10.20 8.09 -11.96
CA ARG A 559 9.65 7.05 -12.83
C ARG A 559 8.13 7.02 -12.69
N THR A 560 7.44 6.98 -13.82
CA THR A 560 5.97 6.99 -13.85
C THR A 560 5.44 5.56 -13.70
N GLY A 561 4.76 5.25 -12.60
CA GLY A 561 4.19 3.91 -12.34
C GLY A 561 2.99 3.58 -13.26
N GLU A 562 2.73 2.29 -13.51
CA GLU A 562 1.55 1.83 -14.26
C GLU A 562 0.28 2.00 -13.42
N GLY A 563 -0.26 3.22 -13.35
CA GLY A 563 -1.44 3.52 -12.52
C GLY A 563 -1.15 3.76 -11.03
N GLU A 564 0.11 3.63 -10.62
CA GLU A 564 0.59 3.82 -9.25
C GLU A 564 1.16 5.23 -8.98
N LYS A 565 1.60 5.46 -7.73
CA LYS A 565 2.36 6.64 -7.31
C LYS A 565 3.70 6.68 -8.03
N ASP A 566 4.06 7.86 -8.53
CA ASP A 566 5.37 8.09 -9.12
C ASP A 566 6.47 7.86 -8.07
N THR A 567 7.54 7.17 -8.46
CA THR A 567 8.66 6.82 -7.58
C THR A 567 9.91 7.59 -7.98
N ARG A 568 10.74 7.98 -7.01
CA ARG A 568 12.02 8.60 -7.35
C ARG A 568 12.97 7.58 -7.97
N GLN A 569 13.81 8.04 -8.88
CA GLN A 569 14.89 7.25 -9.45
C GLN A 569 16.19 8.04 -9.45
N ARG A 570 17.28 7.35 -9.11
CA ARG A 570 18.63 7.90 -9.16
C ARG A 570 19.14 7.89 -10.60
N GLN A 571 19.81 8.97 -11.01
CA GLN A 571 20.43 9.11 -12.33
C GLN A 571 21.93 9.39 -12.24
N PRO A 572 22.76 8.89 -13.17
CA PRO A 572 24.15 9.33 -13.29
C PRO A 572 24.22 10.83 -13.57
N LYS A 573 25.12 11.55 -12.89
CA LYS A 573 25.29 13.01 -13.08
C LYS A 573 25.62 13.34 -14.54
N ALA A 574 26.41 12.49 -15.20
CA ALA A 574 26.76 12.65 -16.61
C ALA A 574 25.55 12.65 -17.55
N GLU A 575 24.51 11.84 -17.26
CA GLU A 575 23.29 11.78 -18.07
C GLU A 575 22.42 13.03 -17.88
N LEU A 576 22.44 13.64 -16.70
CA LEU A 576 21.79 14.92 -16.45
C LEU A 576 22.54 16.07 -17.14
N LEU A 577 23.88 16.07 -17.12
CA LEU A 577 24.68 17.09 -17.82
C LEU A 577 24.46 17.06 -19.33
N ALA A 578 24.13 15.90 -19.90
CA ALA A 578 23.81 15.77 -21.32
C ALA A 578 22.56 16.57 -21.75
N ILE A 579 21.71 17.02 -20.81
CA ILE A 579 20.58 17.93 -21.10
C ILE A 579 21.07 19.24 -21.75
N ALA A 580 22.23 19.73 -21.34
CA ALA A 580 22.82 20.95 -21.89
C ALA A 580 23.39 20.79 -23.31
N GLY A 581 23.37 19.58 -23.88
CA GLY A 581 23.98 19.27 -25.17
C GLY A 581 25.50 19.09 -25.08
N ASN A 582 26.21 19.29 -26.19
CA ASN A 582 27.66 19.07 -26.30
C ASN A 582 28.51 20.35 -26.09
N GLU A 583 27.90 21.48 -25.76
CA GLU A 583 28.62 22.73 -25.52
C GLU A 583 29.19 22.76 -24.09
N GLN A 584 30.52 22.89 -23.98
CA GLN A 584 31.22 22.81 -22.69
C GLN A 584 30.75 23.89 -21.70
N GLU A 585 30.58 25.13 -22.14
CA GLU A 585 30.11 26.24 -21.29
C GLU A 585 28.72 25.97 -20.68
N LYS A 586 27.81 25.38 -21.47
CA LYS A 586 26.46 25.02 -20.97
C LYS A 586 26.52 23.84 -20.01
N GLN A 587 27.38 22.85 -20.26
CA GLN A 587 27.58 21.74 -19.33
C GLN A 587 28.18 22.20 -17.99
N GLU A 588 29.12 23.14 -18.01
CA GLU A 588 29.70 23.74 -16.81
C GLU A 588 28.64 24.52 -16.02
N ALA A 589 27.85 25.37 -16.68
CA ALA A 589 26.75 26.11 -16.05
C ALA A 589 25.67 25.17 -15.45
N LEU A 590 25.32 24.08 -16.15
CA LEU A 590 24.37 23.08 -15.63
C LEU A 590 24.96 22.30 -14.44
N SER A 591 26.27 22.03 -14.44
CA SER A 591 26.92 21.40 -13.29
C SER A 591 26.89 22.31 -12.06
N GLU A 592 27.15 23.61 -12.22
CA GLU A 592 27.05 24.59 -11.14
C GLU A 592 25.61 24.69 -10.62
N LEU A 593 24.61 24.72 -11.51
CA LEU A 593 23.20 24.69 -11.14
C LEU A 593 22.84 23.45 -10.31
N LEU A 594 23.33 22.27 -10.71
CA LEU A 594 23.11 21.03 -9.96
C LEU A 594 23.71 21.11 -8.55
N ASP A 595 24.98 21.49 -8.44
CA ASP A 595 25.72 21.43 -7.17
C ASP A 595 25.35 22.60 -6.22
N GLU A 596 25.48 23.84 -6.69
CA GLU A 596 25.30 25.04 -5.87
C GLU A 596 23.84 25.52 -5.82
N GLY A 597 23.04 25.20 -6.84
CA GLY A 597 21.61 25.51 -6.85
C GLY A 597 20.78 24.44 -6.16
N LEU A 598 20.74 23.24 -6.75
CA LEU A 598 19.73 22.23 -6.41
C LEU A 598 20.16 21.31 -5.25
N VAL A 599 21.42 20.86 -5.21
CA VAL A 599 21.95 20.01 -4.14
C VAL A 599 22.14 20.82 -2.85
N LYS A 600 22.82 21.97 -2.93
CA LYS A 600 22.93 22.90 -1.80
C LYS A 600 21.56 23.46 -1.37
N GLY A 601 20.64 23.62 -2.33
CA GLY A 601 19.24 23.95 -2.08
C GLY A 601 18.44 22.84 -1.40
N ARG A 602 19.04 21.66 -1.18
CA ARG A 602 18.44 20.47 -0.55
C ARG A 602 17.21 19.93 -1.29
N LEU A 603 17.05 20.24 -2.57
CA LEU A 603 16.04 19.59 -3.40
C LEU A 603 16.58 18.30 -4.02
N LEU A 604 17.89 18.25 -4.28
CA LEU A 604 18.59 17.07 -4.79
C LEU A 604 19.64 16.59 -3.77
N VAL A 605 20.03 15.32 -3.90
CA VAL A 605 21.16 14.74 -3.19
C VAL A 605 22.13 14.19 -4.22
N ALA A 606 23.42 14.47 -4.03
CA ALA A 606 24.49 13.94 -4.83
C ALA A 606 25.29 12.90 -4.03
N GLY A 607 25.81 11.91 -4.74
CA GLY A 607 26.79 10.97 -4.19
C GLY A 607 27.74 10.48 -5.26
N LYS A 608 28.64 9.59 -4.86
CA LYS A 608 29.55 8.90 -5.78
C LYS A 608 29.41 7.40 -5.59
N ASP A 609 29.58 6.65 -6.66
CA ASP A 609 29.83 5.21 -6.56
C ASP A 609 31.30 4.93 -6.19
N GLU A 610 31.66 3.67 -5.95
CA GLU A 610 33.05 3.28 -5.66
C GLU A 610 34.03 3.55 -6.82
N GLN A 611 33.53 3.70 -8.06
CA GLN A 611 34.35 4.07 -9.24
C GLN A 611 34.58 5.58 -9.31
N GLY A 612 34.02 6.35 -8.36
CA GLY A 612 34.10 7.80 -8.28
C GLY A 612 33.14 8.53 -9.21
N LYS A 613 32.24 7.81 -9.91
CA LYS A 613 31.24 8.43 -10.79
C LYS A 613 30.13 9.04 -9.93
N ALA A 614 29.82 10.29 -10.22
CA ALA A 614 28.80 11.03 -9.50
C ALA A 614 27.39 10.63 -9.97
N TRP A 615 26.48 10.52 -9.01
CA TRP A 615 25.05 10.30 -9.24
C TRP A 615 24.24 11.38 -8.51
N ILE A 616 23.02 11.61 -8.99
CA ILE A 616 22.06 12.58 -8.45
C ILE A 616 20.72 11.87 -8.22
N ASP A 617 20.04 12.21 -7.14
CA ASP A 617 18.70 11.73 -6.80
C ASP A 617 17.86 12.89 -6.21
N LEU A 618 16.54 12.75 -6.18
CA LEU A 618 15.67 13.61 -5.39
C LEU A 618 16.02 13.48 -3.90
N ALA A 619 16.11 14.61 -3.21
CA ALA A 619 16.39 14.62 -1.78
C ALA A 619 15.37 13.78 -1.01
N HIS A 620 14.09 13.87 -1.39
CA HIS A 620 13.04 13.01 -0.87
C HIS A 620 11.83 12.95 -1.81
N GLU A 621 11.05 11.87 -1.73
CA GLU A 621 9.76 11.72 -2.43
C GLU A 621 8.71 12.75 -2.00
N ALA A 622 8.92 13.45 -0.88
CA ALA A 622 8.01 14.49 -0.43
C ALA A 622 7.95 15.64 -1.44
N LEU A 623 9.00 15.82 -2.26
CA LEU A 623 9.03 16.79 -3.36
C LEU A 623 8.06 16.41 -4.48
N ILE A 624 7.84 15.12 -4.73
CA ILE A 624 6.98 14.62 -5.80
C ILE A 624 5.54 15.11 -5.59
N GLU A 625 5.04 15.02 -4.35
CA GLU A 625 3.68 15.42 -3.98
C GLU A 625 3.61 16.87 -3.45
N GLY A 626 4.62 17.32 -2.72
CA GLY A 626 4.63 18.59 -1.99
C GLY A 626 5.11 19.81 -2.77
N TRP A 627 5.72 19.64 -3.96
CA TRP A 627 6.03 20.75 -4.85
C TRP A 627 4.98 20.82 -5.98
N GLU A 628 4.09 21.81 -5.90
CA GLU A 628 2.91 21.90 -6.78
C GLU A 628 3.29 22.01 -8.25
N ARG A 629 4.31 22.80 -8.57
CA ARG A 629 4.81 22.97 -9.93
C ARG A 629 5.37 21.66 -10.48
N PHE A 630 6.10 20.91 -9.66
CA PHE A 630 6.59 19.60 -10.08
C PHE A 630 5.45 18.60 -10.27
N ALA A 631 4.44 18.62 -9.40
CA ALA A 631 3.24 17.82 -9.59
C ALA A 631 2.52 18.15 -10.91
N GLN A 632 2.43 19.44 -11.28
CA GLN A 632 1.89 19.85 -12.58
C GLN A 632 2.73 19.33 -13.75
N TRP A 633 4.06 19.46 -13.68
CA TRP A 633 4.96 18.91 -14.70
C TRP A 633 4.74 17.41 -14.87
N ARG A 634 4.63 16.63 -13.77
CA ARG A 634 4.38 15.18 -13.77
C ARG A 634 3.01 14.76 -14.29
N GLN A 635 2.05 15.66 -14.42
CA GLN A 635 0.76 15.37 -15.06
C GLN A 635 0.78 15.67 -16.56
N GLN A 636 1.63 16.61 -17.01
CA GLN A 636 1.78 16.95 -18.44
C GLN A 636 2.48 15.80 -19.19
N ASP A 637 1.88 15.29 -20.26
CA ASP A 637 2.46 14.24 -21.13
C ASP A 637 2.88 12.94 -20.41
N ARG A 638 2.07 12.51 -19.43
CA ARG A 638 2.34 11.32 -18.59
C ARG A 638 2.56 10.04 -19.41
N ASP A 639 1.77 9.83 -20.48
CA ASP A 639 1.92 8.66 -21.36
C ASP A 639 3.23 8.69 -22.14
N LEU A 640 3.65 9.87 -22.63
CA LEU A 640 4.91 10.06 -23.34
C LEU A 640 6.10 9.75 -22.42
N ARG A 641 6.03 10.17 -21.16
CA ARG A 641 7.08 9.86 -20.17
C ARG A 641 7.14 8.38 -19.82
N ARG A 642 6.00 7.71 -19.64
CA ARG A 642 6.00 6.26 -19.42
C ARG A 642 6.66 5.52 -20.58
N LEU A 643 6.41 5.98 -21.81
CA LEU A 643 7.08 5.44 -22.99
C LEU A 643 8.59 5.74 -23.00
N HIS A 644 8.99 6.93 -22.57
CA HIS A 644 10.40 7.29 -22.37
C HIS A 644 11.09 6.38 -21.32
N ASP A 645 10.44 6.12 -20.19
CA ASP A 645 10.94 5.22 -19.14
C ASP A 645 11.14 3.79 -19.69
N LYS A 646 10.14 3.23 -20.39
CA LYS A 646 10.24 1.91 -21.03
C LYS A 646 11.37 1.84 -22.06
N LEU A 647 11.55 2.90 -22.85
CA LEU A 647 12.64 2.99 -23.83
C LEU A 647 14.01 3.04 -23.15
N ALA A 648 14.14 3.79 -22.06
CA ALA A 648 15.38 3.86 -21.28
C ALA A 648 15.73 2.51 -20.64
N ASP A 649 14.75 1.76 -20.14
CA ASP A 649 14.94 0.41 -19.61
C ASP A 649 15.45 -0.55 -20.69
N ALA A 650 14.78 -0.59 -21.85
CA ALA A 650 15.19 -1.43 -22.96
C ALA A 650 16.59 -1.06 -23.50
N LEU A 651 16.91 0.24 -23.54
CA LEU A 651 18.24 0.71 -23.92
C LEU A 651 19.31 0.22 -22.94
N ARG A 652 19.07 0.35 -21.63
CA ARG A 652 20.01 -0.10 -20.60
C ARG A 652 20.29 -1.59 -20.72
N GLU A 653 19.24 -2.38 -20.96
CA GLU A 653 19.38 -3.82 -21.18
C GLU A 653 20.21 -4.13 -22.43
N TRP A 654 19.92 -3.47 -23.56
CA TRP A 654 20.66 -3.67 -24.82
C TRP A 654 22.15 -3.29 -24.72
N LEU A 655 22.46 -2.16 -24.10
CA LEU A 655 23.84 -1.72 -23.88
C LEU A 655 24.59 -2.67 -22.94
N HIS A 656 23.92 -3.19 -21.91
CA HIS A 656 24.53 -4.14 -21.00
C HIS A 656 24.85 -5.47 -21.69
N LYS A 657 24.03 -5.88 -22.68
CA LYS A 657 24.23 -7.09 -23.48
C LYS A 657 25.13 -6.89 -24.70
N GLU A 658 26.05 -5.92 -24.62
CA GLU A 658 27.04 -5.62 -25.66
C GLU A 658 26.39 -5.39 -27.04
N GLU A 659 25.22 -4.75 -27.05
CA GLU A 659 24.45 -4.42 -28.25
C GLU A 659 23.92 -5.67 -29.03
N ASP A 660 23.75 -6.82 -28.36
CA ASP A 660 23.17 -8.04 -28.95
C ASP A 660 21.74 -7.80 -29.50
N GLU A 661 21.53 -8.25 -30.74
CA GLU A 661 20.28 -8.10 -31.50
C GLU A 661 19.05 -8.73 -30.83
N LYS A 662 19.25 -9.71 -29.95
CA LYS A 662 18.15 -10.33 -29.19
C LYS A 662 17.49 -9.40 -28.18
N TYR A 663 18.20 -8.36 -27.76
CA TYR A 663 17.75 -7.38 -26.76
C TYR A 663 17.33 -6.04 -27.40
N LEU A 664 17.14 -6.02 -28.73
CA LEU A 664 16.49 -4.91 -29.42
C LEU A 664 15.02 -4.78 -29.01
N MET A 665 14.44 -3.60 -29.22
CA MET A 665 13.10 -3.29 -28.72
C MET A 665 12.06 -4.34 -29.16
N PRO A 666 11.23 -4.85 -28.23
CA PRO A 666 10.09 -5.69 -28.58
C PRO A 666 9.14 -4.96 -29.53
N ARG A 667 8.52 -5.69 -30.46
CA ARG A 667 7.59 -5.15 -31.47
C ARG A 667 6.56 -4.15 -30.92
N GLY A 668 5.95 -4.45 -29.77
CA GLY A 668 4.95 -3.57 -29.14
C GLY A 668 5.56 -2.23 -28.72
N LEU A 669 6.68 -2.27 -28.00
CA LEU A 669 7.41 -1.07 -27.58
C LEU A 669 7.93 -0.27 -28.78
N LEU A 670 8.50 -0.95 -29.78
CA LEU A 670 9.00 -0.31 -31.00
C LEU A 670 7.89 0.45 -31.75
N ALA A 671 6.69 -0.13 -31.85
CA ALA A 671 5.54 0.52 -32.47
C ALA A 671 5.05 1.73 -31.66
N GLU A 672 4.99 1.63 -30.32
CA GLU A 672 4.65 2.76 -29.44
C GLU A 672 5.66 3.91 -29.59
N VAL A 673 6.97 3.61 -29.59
CA VAL A 673 8.05 4.59 -29.79
C VAL A 673 7.97 5.21 -31.18
N GLN A 674 7.74 4.42 -32.22
CA GLN A 674 7.60 4.91 -33.60
C GLN A 674 6.43 5.90 -33.73
N ASN A 675 5.28 5.58 -33.15
CA ASN A 675 4.09 6.45 -33.18
C ASN A 675 4.29 7.79 -32.45
N ASN A 676 5.23 7.86 -31.51
CA ASN A 676 5.52 9.05 -30.71
C ASN A 676 6.93 9.63 -30.97
N TRP A 677 7.60 9.20 -32.04
CA TRP A 677 9.01 9.50 -32.27
C TRP A 677 9.32 11.00 -32.33
N GLU A 678 8.52 11.78 -33.07
CA GLU A 678 8.73 13.23 -33.20
C GLU A 678 8.65 13.98 -31.86
N LYS A 679 7.86 13.47 -30.91
CA LYS A 679 7.74 14.04 -29.57
C LYS A 679 8.86 13.58 -28.63
N LEU A 680 9.35 12.35 -28.79
CA LEU A 680 10.41 11.76 -27.96
C LEU A 680 11.81 12.19 -28.38
N LYS A 681 12.06 12.35 -29.68
CA LYS A 681 13.37 12.61 -30.27
C LYS A 681 14.16 13.76 -29.63
N PRO A 682 13.57 14.92 -29.28
CA PRO A 682 14.32 16.04 -28.70
C PRO A 682 14.97 15.71 -27.35
N ASP A 683 14.33 14.84 -26.56
CA ASP A 683 14.75 14.55 -25.18
C ASP A 683 15.62 13.29 -25.08
N LEU A 684 15.82 12.57 -26.18
CA LEU A 684 16.55 11.31 -26.24
C LEU A 684 18.05 11.50 -26.49
N SER A 685 18.87 10.75 -25.75
CA SER A 685 20.32 10.69 -25.96
C SER A 685 20.67 10.14 -27.35
N SER A 686 21.86 10.47 -27.84
CA SER A 686 22.36 9.95 -29.12
C SER A 686 22.38 8.42 -29.18
N GLN A 687 22.60 7.76 -28.04
CA GLN A 687 22.61 6.31 -27.93
C GLN A 687 21.21 5.70 -27.97
N ALA A 688 20.23 6.36 -27.33
CA ALA A 688 18.82 5.97 -27.45
C ALA A 688 18.31 6.09 -28.89
N GLN A 689 18.75 7.12 -29.63
CA GLN A 689 18.40 7.27 -31.04
C GLN A 689 19.02 6.17 -31.92
N LYS A 690 20.29 5.79 -31.67
CA LYS A 690 20.93 4.66 -32.35
C LYS A 690 20.19 3.34 -32.08
N PHE A 691 19.82 3.10 -30.83
CA PHE A 691 19.06 1.91 -30.42
C PHE A 691 17.71 1.81 -31.14
N TYR A 692 16.99 2.93 -31.26
CA TYR A 692 15.75 2.99 -32.04
C TYR A 692 15.97 2.63 -33.51
N HIS A 693 16.93 3.27 -34.18
CA HIS A 693 17.19 3.00 -35.59
C HIS A 693 17.67 1.56 -35.84
N ARG A 694 18.49 0.98 -34.94
CA ARG A 694 18.91 -0.43 -35.06
C ARG A 694 17.73 -1.38 -34.84
N SER A 695 16.87 -1.11 -33.86
CA SER A 695 15.67 -1.92 -33.58
C SER A 695 14.70 -1.89 -34.77
N LEU A 696 14.53 -0.74 -35.40
CA LEU A 696 13.69 -0.60 -36.60
C LEU A 696 14.24 -1.42 -37.77
N ALA A 697 15.53 -1.29 -38.08
CA ALA A 697 16.17 -2.04 -39.15
C ALA A 697 16.09 -3.56 -38.93
N TYR A 698 16.33 -4.02 -37.70
CA TYR A 698 16.24 -5.44 -37.37
C TYR A 698 14.83 -6.02 -37.52
N GLU A 699 13.80 -5.25 -37.13
CA GLU A 699 12.41 -5.66 -37.31
C GLU A 699 12.01 -5.71 -38.79
N GLU A 700 12.51 -4.79 -39.61
CA GLU A 700 12.37 -4.83 -41.07
C GLU A 700 13.03 -6.08 -41.66
N GLU A 701 14.30 -6.37 -41.31
CA GLU A 701 15.03 -7.58 -41.73
C GLU A 701 14.25 -8.86 -41.39
N ARG A 702 13.80 -9.00 -40.12
CA ARG A 702 13.00 -10.15 -39.69
C ARG A 702 11.62 -10.22 -40.33
N SER A 703 11.02 -9.10 -40.72
CA SER A 703 9.74 -9.10 -41.43
C SER A 703 9.91 -9.73 -42.81
N VAL A 704 11.01 -9.42 -43.50
CA VAL A 704 11.36 -10.00 -44.81
C VAL A 704 11.68 -11.48 -44.66
N GLU A 705 12.48 -11.88 -43.67
CA GLU A 705 12.78 -13.29 -43.41
C GLU A 705 11.52 -14.10 -43.10
N ARG A 706 10.60 -13.58 -42.27
CA ARG A 706 9.32 -14.24 -41.98
C ARG A 706 8.44 -14.38 -43.21
N GLN A 707 8.42 -13.37 -44.09
CA GLN A 707 7.71 -13.47 -45.37
C GLN A 707 8.32 -14.54 -46.27
N VAL A 708 9.66 -14.63 -46.34
CA VAL A 708 10.36 -15.67 -47.10
C VAL A 708 10.10 -17.06 -46.50
N ALA A 709 10.19 -17.23 -45.19
CA ALA A 709 9.92 -18.50 -44.50
C ALA A 709 8.46 -18.95 -44.66
N LEU A 710 7.51 -18.01 -44.54
CA LEU A 710 6.09 -18.27 -44.79
C LEU A 710 5.88 -18.71 -46.24
N ARG A 711 6.53 -18.05 -47.21
CA ARG A 711 6.47 -18.41 -48.63
C ARG A 711 7.00 -19.83 -48.88
N VAL A 712 8.15 -20.18 -48.30
CA VAL A 712 8.75 -21.52 -48.43
C VAL A 712 7.85 -22.59 -47.80
N SER A 713 7.26 -22.31 -46.63
CA SER A 713 6.32 -23.21 -45.96
C SER A 713 5.05 -23.45 -46.79
N ILE A 714 4.48 -22.39 -47.36
CA ILE A 714 3.33 -22.47 -48.28
C ILE A 714 3.69 -23.30 -49.53
N GLU A 715 4.88 -23.09 -50.11
CA GLU A 715 5.33 -23.85 -51.28
C GLU A 715 5.49 -25.35 -50.98
N ASP A 716 6.12 -25.73 -49.86
CA ASP A 716 6.24 -27.14 -49.43
C ASP A 716 4.86 -27.78 -49.18
N PHE A 717 3.96 -27.06 -48.51
CA PHE A 717 2.59 -27.50 -48.27
C PHE A 717 1.82 -27.76 -49.57
N LEU A 718 1.91 -26.84 -50.54
CA LEU A 718 1.28 -26.97 -51.84
C LEU A 718 1.88 -28.13 -52.66
N GLN A 719 3.20 -28.34 -52.60
CA GLN A 719 3.83 -29.48 -53.27
C GLN A 719 3.32 -30.82 -52.73
N LYS A 720 3.19 -30.95 -51.39
CA LYS A 720 2.63 -32.16 -50.74
C LYS A 720 1.17 -32.39 -51.09
N LYS A 721 0.33 -31.35 -51.08
CA LYS A 721 -1.07 -31.44 -51.55
C LYS A 721 -1.14 -31.86 -53.02
N THR A 722 -0.32 -31.26 -53.89
CA THR A 722 -0.26 -31.59 -55.32
C THR A 722 0.11 -33.05 -55.56
N ALA A 723 1.10 -33.57 -54.85
CA ALA A 723 1.50 -34.98 -54.93
C ALA A 723 0.36 -35.92 -54.50
N THR A 724 -0.38 -35.54 -53.45
CA THR A 724 -1.54 -36.29 -52.96
C THR A 724 -2.67 -36.29 -53.98
N ILE A 725 -3.02 -35.13 -54.53
CA ILE A 725 -4.05 -34.97 -55.58
C ILE A 725 -3.73 -35.89 -56.76
N LYS A 726 -2.49 -35.88 -57.27
CA LYS A 726 -2.08 -36.76 -58.38
C LYS A 726 -2.26 -38.25 -58.08
N LYS A 727 -2.09 -38.65 -56.82
CA LYS A 727 -2.26 -40.05 -56.39
C LYS A 727 -3.72 -40.47 -56.33
N ILE A 728 -4.61 -39.59 -55.88
CA ILE A 728 -6.03 -39.92 -55.63
C ILE A 728 -6.95 -39.60 -56.82
N LEU A 729 -6.53 -38.70 -57.73
CA LEU A 729 -7.29 -38.31 -58.92
C LEU A 729 -7.82 -39.48 -59.77
N PRO A 730 -7.08 -40.59 -59.99
CA PRO A 730 -7.58 -41.73 -60.77
C PRO A 730 -8.67 -42.53 -60.07
N VAL A 731 -8.78 -42.43 -58.74
CA VAL A 731 -9.63 -43.30 -57.91
C VAL A 731 -10.80 -42.52 -57.28
N GLN A 732 -10.61 -41.24 -56.98
CA GLN A 732 -11.57 -40.34 -56.32
C GLN A 732 -11.55 -38.94 -56.96
N PRO A 733 -12.06 -38.79 -58.20
CA PRO A 733 -11.90 -37.57 -59.00
C PRO A 733 -12.62 -36.34 -58.42
N LEU A 734 -13.74 -36.53 -57.71
CA LEU A 734 -14.45 -35.42 -57.05
C LEU A 734 -13.63 -34.86 -55.87
N THR A 735 -13.13 -35.74 -55.00
CA THR A 735 -12.31 -35.37 -53.84
C THR A 735 -10.99 -34.74 -54.27
N ALA A 736 -10.35 -35.29 -55.30
CA ALA A 736 -9.14 -34.73 -55.89
C ALA A 736 -9.38 -33.33 -56.48
N SER A 737 -10.52 -33.12 -57.15
CA SER A 737 -10.91 -31.82 -57.71
C SER A 737 -11.22 -30.80 -56.61
N VAL A 738 -11.91 -31.18 -55.53
CA VAL A 738 -12.14 -30.30 -54.37
C VAL A 738 -10.82 -29.91 -53.69
N MET A 739 -9.92 -30.87 -53.48
CA MET A 739 -8.59 -30.58 -52.92
C MET A 739 -7.74 -29.69 -53.84
N ALA A 740 -7.85 -29.86 -55.16
CA ALA A 740 -7.18 -29.00 -56.13
C ALA A 740 -7.73 -27.56 -56.10
N ILE A 741 -9.05 -27.40 -56.03
CA ILE A 741 -9.70 -26.09 -55.90
C ILE A 741 -9.28 -25.41 -54.58
N GLN A 742 -9.25 -26.16 -53.47
CA GLN A 742 -8.77 -25.64 -52.18
C GLN A 742 -7.30 -25.22 -52.22
N ALA A 743 -6.45 -25.93 -52.96
CA ALA A 743 -5.03 -25.57 -53.12
C ALA A 743 -4.80 -24.35 -54.05
N ILE A 744 -5.63 -24.17 -55.09
CA ILE A 744 -5.52 -23.05 -56.04
C ILE A 744 -5.82 -21.70 -55.35
N GLY A 745 -6.76 -21.67 -54.39
CA GLY A 745 -7.05 -20.47 -53.61
C GLY A 745 -5.88 -19.97 -52.75
N GLU A 746 -4.84 -20.78 -52.54
CA GLU A 746 -3.74 -20.50 -51.61
C GLU A 746 -2.48 -19.89 -52.30
N ASN A 747 -2.27 -20.04 -53.62
CA ASN A 747 -1.13 -19.40 -54.34
C ASN A 747 -1.31 -19.34 -55.89
N LEU A 748 -2.18 -18.44 -56.36
CA LEU A 748 -2.54 -18.28 -57.78
C LEU A 748 -1.43 -17.74 -58.70
N GLU A 749 -0.42 -17.06 -58.18
CA GLU A 749 0.58 -16.34 -59.00
C GLU A 749 1.63 -17.24 -59.68
N LYS A 750 1.66 -18.56 -59.38
CA LYS A 750 2.75 -19.46 -59.82
C LYS A 750 2.33 -20.74 -60.58
N MET A 751 1.06 -20.93 -60.94
CA MET A 751 0.62 -22.17 -61.63
C MET A 751 0.61 -22.08 -63.17
N PRO A 752 1.06 -23.11 -63.91
CA PRO A 752 1.02 -23.12 -65.39
C PRO A 752 -0.41 -23.24 -65.95
N GLU A 753 -0.72 -22.51 -67.03
CA GLU A 753 -2.04 -22.47 -67.71
C GLU A 753 -2.64 -23.84 -68.07
N GLN A 754 -1.83 -24.90 -68.16
CA GLN A 754 -2.26 -26.24 -68.58
C GLN A 754 -3.22 -26.94 -67.60
N ILE A 755 -3.30 -26.50 -66.33
CA ILE A 755 -4.22 -27.05 -65.31
C ILE A 755 -5.60 -26.39 -65.38
N PHE A 756 -5.71 -25.20 -65.97
CA PHE A 756 -6.98 -24.46 -66.06
C PHE A 756 -7.99 -25.17 -66.96
N THR A 757 -7.58 -25.68 -68.12
CA THR A 757 -8.52 -26.23 -69.12
C THR A 757 -9.29 -27.47 -68.63
N PRO A 758 -8.66 -28.49 -67.99
CA PRO A 758 -9.40 -29.64 -67.46
C PRO A 758 -10.32 -29.31 -66.29
N VAL A 759 -9.89 -28.38 -65.41
CA VAL A 759 -10.70 -27.90 -64.27
C VAL A 759 -11.89 -27.08 -64.78
N GLN A 760 -11.66 -26.18 -65.74
CA GLN A 760 -12.68 -25.35 -66.35
C GLN A 760 -13.70 -26.20 -67.12
N ASN A 761 -13.27 -27.24 -67.84
CA ASN A 761 -14.17 -28.18 -68.48
C ASN A 761 -15.00 -29.01 -67.47
N SER A 762 -14.40 -29.43 -66.35
CA SER A 762 -15.11 -30.16 -65.29
C SER A 762 -16.09 -29.27 -64.53
N LEU A 763 -15.74 -27.99 -64.34
CA LEU A 763 -16.58 -26.98 -63.70
C LEU A 763 -17.75 -26.57 -64.62
N GLN A 764 -17.51 -26.45 -65.93
CA GLN A 764 -18.54 -26.16 -66.93
C GLN A 764 -19.55 -27.32 -67.06
N GLN A 765 -19.08 -28.57 -66.91
CA GLN A 765 -19.93 -29.76 -66.87
C GLN A 765 -20.71 -29.91 -65.54
N ALA A 766 -20.19 -29.39 -64.43
CA ALA A 766 -20.87 -29.36 -63.13
C ALA A 766 -21.85 -28.18 -62.98
N MET A 767 -21.56 -27.04 -63.62
CA MET A 767 -22.41 -25.84 -63.57
C MET A 767 -23.63 -25.91 -64.49
N GLU A 768 -23.66 -26.78 -65.51
CA GLU A 768 -24.85 -27.00 -66.33
C GLU A 768 -26.01 -27.70 -65.57
N VAL A 769 -25.83 -28.11 -64.30
CA VAL A 769 -26.86 -28.78 -63.50
C VAL A 769 -27.10 -28.12 -62.12
N LEU A 770 -27.25 -26.79 -62.06
CA LEU A 770 -27.90 -26.15 -60.90
C LEU A 770 -29.04 -25.24 -61.38
N THR A 771 -30.26 -25.73 -61.17
CA THR A 771 -31.50 -24.99 -61.49
C THR A 771 -31.78 -23.92 -60.43
N PRO A 772 -32.06 -22.66 -60.82
CA PRO A 772 -32.49 -21.63 -59.87
C PRO A 772 -33.79 -22.04 -59.18
N PHE A 773 -33.93 -21.74 -57.89
CA PHE A 773 -35.15 -22.04 -57.15
C PHE A 773 -36.24 -21.09 -57.64
N ARG A 774 -37.21 -21.64 -58.40
CA ARG A 774 -38.32 -20.87 -58.97
C ARG A 774 -39.57 -21.14 -58.15
N GLY A 775 -40.20 -20.08 -57.64
CA GLY A 775 -41.48 -20.20 -56.96
C GLY A 775 -42.04 -18.88 -56.44
N HIS A 776 -41.20 -17.95 -55.97
CA HIS A 776 -41.68 -16.59 -55.66
C HIS A 776 -42.15 -15.87 -56.93
N GLU A 777 -43.25 -15.12 -56.82
CA GLU A 777 -43.86 -14.38 -57.93
C GLU A 777 -43.34 -12.93 -58.04
N GLY A 778 -42.24 -12.62 -57.36
CA GLY A 778 -41.58 -11.31 -57.37
C GLY A 778 -40.17 -11.37 -56.77
N GLY A 779 -39.56 -10.21 -56.47
CA GLY A 779 -38.22 -10.15 -55.92
C GLY A 779 -38.10 -10.87 -54.56
N VAL A 780 -37.00 -11.59 -54.34
CA VAL A 780 -36.66 -12.19 -53.05
C VAL A 780 -35.79 -11.21 -52.27
N TRP A 781 -36.23 -10.83 -51.08
CA TRP A 781 -35.59 -9.75 -50.30
C TRP A 781 -34.76 -10.25 -49.12
N SER A 782 -35.03 -11.47 -48.65
CA SER A 782 -34.29 -12.06 -47.54
C SER A 782 -34.27 -13.58 -47.64
N VAL A 783 -33.17 -14.18 -47.19
CA VAL A 783 -32.98 -15.62 -47.07
C VAL A 783 -32.28 -15.95 -45.75
N ALA A 784 -32.62 -17.11 -45.17
CA ALA A 784 -31.97 -17.66 -43.99
C ALA A 784 -31.76 -19.17 -44.17
N ILE A 785 -30.66 -19.70 -43.64
CA ILE A 785 -30.36 -21.14 -43.65
C ILE A 785 -30.58 -21.68 -42.23
N SER A 786 -31.19 -22.86 -42.10
CA SER A 786 -31.38 -23.48 -40.79
C SER A 786 -30.03 -23.85 -40.16
N PRO A 787 -29.92 -23.86 -38.81
CA PRO A 787 -28.66 -24.19 -38.12
C PRO A 787 -28.08 -25.57 -38.46
N ASP A 788 -28.94 -26.54 -38.79
CA ASP A 788 -28.54 -27.88 -39.24
C ASP A 788 -28.04 -27.92 -40.70
N GLY A 789 -28.15 -26.80 -41.42
CA GLY A 789 -27.77 -26.70 -42.82
C GLY A 789 -28.59 -27.59 -43.74
N GLN A 790 -29.85 -27.91 -43.41
CA GLN A 790 -30.71 -28.78 -44.23
C GLN A 790 -31.86 -28.05 -44.95
N THR A 791 -32.23 -26.85 -44.49
CA THR A 791 -33.34 -26.07 -45.06
C THR A 791 -32.98 -24.61 -45.28
N ILE A 792 -33.70 -23.97 -46.19
CA ILE A 792 -33.56 -22.55 -46.53
C ILE A 792 -34.94 -21.91 -46.43
N VAL A 793 -35.05 -20.76 -45.78
CA VAL A 793 -36.25 -19.93 -45.76
C VAL A 793 -36.01 -18.68 -46.60
N SER A 794 -37.00 -18.26 -47.39
CA SER A 794 -36.95 -17.02 -48.16
C SER A 794 -38.20 -16.17 -47.97
N GLY A 795 -38.02 -14.85 -47.96
CA GLY A 795 -39.10 -13.85 -47.93
C GLY A 795 -39.22 -13.12 -49.27
N GLY A 796 -40.44 -13.09 -49.83
CA GLY A 796 -40.71 -12.56 -51.16
C GLY A 796 -41.48 -11.24 -51.21
N GLU A 797 -41.38 -10.57 -52.36
CA GLU A 797 -42.21 -9.43 -52.75
C GLU A 797 -43.69 -9.81 -52.89
N ASP A 798 -43.96 -11.08 -53.21
CA ASP A 798 -45.30 -11.69 -53.25
C ASP A 798 -45.97 -11.81 -51.87
N GLY A 799 -45.31 -11.37 -50.80
CA GLY A 799 -45.82 -11.40 -49.43
C GLY A 799 -45.81 -12.79 -48.80
N THR A 800 -45.15 -13.76 -49.43
CA THR A 800 -45.01 -15.13 -48.90
C THR A 800 -43.66 -15.35 -48.26
N VAL A 801 -43.64 -16.24 -47.27
CA VAL A 801 -42.41 -16.90 -46.80
C VAL A 801 -42.40 -18.32 -47.37
N ARG A 802 -41.26 -18.79 -47.88
CA ARG A 802 -41.15 -20.13 -48.49
C ARG A 802 -40.00 -20.90 -47.85
N LEU A 803 -40.20 -22.20 -47.65
CA LEU A 803 -39.22 -23.12 -47.09
C LEU A 803 -38.78 -24.09 -48.19
N TRP A 804 -37.47 -24.26 -48.34
CA TRP A 804 -36.83 -25.04 -49.40
C TRP A 804 -35.85 -26.06 -48.83
N ASN A 805 -35.62 -27.14 -49.56
CA ASN A 805 -34.41 -27.94 -49.40
C ASN A 805 -33.27 -27.40 -50.29
N PHE A 806 -32.06 -27.92 -50.11
CA PHE A 806 -30.89 -27.55 -50.91
C PHE A 806 -30.97 -27.96 -52.38
N GLN A 807 -31.94 -28.81 -52.75
CA GLN A 807 -32.23 -29.19 -54.13
C GLN A 807 -33.24 -28.24 -54.80
N GLY A 808 -33.74 -27.23 -54.10
CA GLY A 808 -34.64 -26.21 -54.65
C GLY A 808 -36.11 -26.57 -54.69
N GLN A 809 -36.48 -27.63 -53.97
CA GLN A 809 -37.86 -28.05 -53.82
C GLN A 809 -38.48 -27.35 -52.62
N LEU A 810 -39.73 -26.92 -52.77
CA LEU A 810 -40.53 -26.41 -51.66
C LEU A 810 -40.85 -27.56 -50.69
N LEU A 811 -40.57 -27.33 -49.42
CA LEU A 811 -40.82 -28.29 -48.34
C LEU A 811 -42.22 -28.14 -47.74
N ALA A 812 -42.88 -27.02 -48.00
CA ALA A 812 -44.25 -26.72 -47.59
C ALA A 812 -44.89 -25.73 -48.57
N GLU A 813 -46.22 -25.62 -48.50
CA GLU A 813 -46.95 -24.56 -49.22
C GLU A 813 -46.45 -23.17 -48.79
N PRO A 814 -46.49 -22.15 -49.66
CA PRO A 814 -46.06 -20.80 -49.31
C PRO A 814 -46.81 -20.26 -48.09
N PHE A 815 -46.08 -19.69 -47.13
CA PHE A 815 -46.64 -19.22 -45.87
C PHE A 815 -47.35 -17.89 -46.12
N GLY A 816 -48.66 -17.98 -46.34
CA GLY A 816 -49.53 -16.85 -46.60
C GLY A 816 -50.00 -16.19 -45.30
N GLY A 817 -49.97 -14.86 -45.27
CA GLY A 817 -50.57 -14.08 -44.18
C GLY A 817 -50.10 -12.63 -44.14
N HIS A 818 -48.87 -12.34 -44.58
CA HIS A 818 -48.44 -10.97 -44.77
C HIS A 818 -49.19 -10.29 -45.91
N GLN A 819 -49.58 -9.03 -45.70
CA GLN A 819 -50.32 -8.23 -46.69
C GLN A 819 -49.40 -7.34 -47.54
N GLY A 820 -48.10 -7.63 -47.50
CA GLY A 820 -47.07 -6.86 -48.17
C GLY A 820 -45.74 -7.61 -48.18
N ARG A 821 -44.73 -6.98 -48.79
CA ARG A 821 -43.41 -7.59 -49.05
C ARG A 821 -42.75 -8.05 -47.75
N VAL A 822 -42.25 -9.27 -47.73
CA VAL A 822 -41.46 -9.77 -46.61
C VAL A 822 -40.02 -9.30 -46.78
N TRP A 823 -39.56 -8.40 -45.91
CA TRP A 823 -38.24 -7.79 -45.98
C TRP A 823 -37.17 -8.59 -45.27
N SER A 824 -37.54 -9.38 -44.27
CA SER A 824 -36.60 -10.09 -43.43
C SER A 824 -37.22 -11.38 -42.90
N VAL A 825 -36.44 -12.46 -42.93
CA VAL A 825 -36.76 -13.75 -42.33
C VAL A 825 -35.62 -14.21 -41.42
N ALA A 826 -35.94 -14.90 -40.34
CA ALA A 826 -34.99 -15.52 -39.43
C ALA A 826 -35.51 -16.89 -38.97
N ILE A 827 -34.60 -17.80 -38.65
CA ILE A 827 -34.90 -19.14 -38.12
C ILE A 827 -34.38 -19.21 -36.68
N SER A 828 -35.14 -19.82 -35.78
CA SER A 828 -34.73 -20.01 -34.40
C SER A 828 -33.52 -20.95 -34.30
N PRO A 829 -32.70 -20.83 -33.25
CA PRO A 829 -31.53 -21.69 -33.04
C PRO A 829 -31.86 -23.18 -32.93
N ASP A 830 -33.06 -23.54 -32.45
CA ASP A 830 -33.55 -24.92 -32.41
C ASP A 830 -34.00 -25.46 -33.77
N GLY A 831 -34.06 -24.59 -34.79
CA GLY A 831 -34.50 -24.93 -36.14
C GLY A 831 -35.99 -25.27 -36.25
N GLN A 832 -36.84 -24.82 -35.31
CA GLN A 832 -38.27 -25.18 -35.29
C GLN A 832 -39.23 -24.01 -35.56
N THR A 833 -38.75 -22.77 -35.43
CA THR A 833 -39.57 -21.57 -35.57
C THR A 833 -38.99 -20.63 -36.61
N ILE A 834 -39.85 -20.03 -37.42
CA ILE A 834 -39.50 -19.05 -38.44
C ILE A 834 -40.18 -17.72 -38.08
N VAL A 835 -39.43 -16.63 -38.14
CA VAL A 835 -39.94 -15.28 -37.92
C VAL A 835 -39.79 -14.47 -39.19
N SER A 836 -40.82 -13.69 -39.52
CA SER A 836 -40.80 -12.80 -40.68
C SER A 836 -41.27 -11.39 -40.34
N GLY A 837 -40.60 -10.39 -40.92
CA GLY A 837 -40.97 -8.98 -40.86
C GLY A 837 -41.37 -8.44 -42.23
N SER A 838 -42.49 -7.72 -42.30
CA SER A 838 -43.11 -7.29 -43.56
C SER A 838 -43.34 -5.78 -43.66
N SER A 839 -43.55 -5.33 -44.90
CA SER A 839 -44.02 -3.98 -45.20
C SER A 839 -45.41 -3.67 -44.67
N ASP A 840 -46.19 -4.67 -44.25
CA ASP A 840 -47.50 -4.49 -43.59
C ASP A 840 -47.40 -4.01 -42.12
N GLY A 841 -46.17 -3.85 -41.60
CA GLY A 841 -45.92 -3.36 -40.24
C GLY A 841 -46.02 -4.44 -39.15
N THR A 842 -46.18 -5.71 -39.54
CA THR A 842 -46.29 -6.84 -38.60
C THR A 842 -45.05 -7.72 -38.60
N VAL A 843 -44.82 -8.36 -37.45
CA VAL A 843 -43.93 -9.52 -37.30
C VAL A 843 -44.78 -10.77 -37.12
N ARG A 844 -44.47 -11.85 -37.82
CA ARG A 844 -45.21 -13.13 -37.74
C ARG A 844 -44.30 -14.29 -37.43
N LEU A 845 -44.85 -15.28 -36.71
CA LEU A 845 -44.17 -16.52 -36.32
C LEU A 845 -44.84 -17.69 -37.02
N TRP A 846 -44.01 -18.60 -37.54
CA TRP A 846 -44.46 -19.76 -38.29
C TRP A 846 -43.74 -21.00 -37.79
N ASN A 847 -44.44 -22.14 -37.86
CA ASN A 847 -43.76 -23.43 -37.86
C ASN A 847 -43.30 -23.80 -39.28
N PHE A 848 -42.57 -24.91 -39.39
CA PHE A 848 -42.05 -25.40 -40.67
C PHE A 848 -43.13 -25.91 -41.64
N GLN A 849 -44.35 -26.13 -41.16
CA GLN A 849 -45.52 -26.44 -41.97
C GLN A 849 -46.24 -25.19 -42.50
N GLY A 850 -45.75 -23.99 -42.15
CA GLY A 850 -46.32 -22.71 -42.60
C GLY A 850 -47.54 -22.23 -41.83
N LEU A 851 -47.83 -22.85 -40.68
CA LEU A 851 -48.92 -22.44 -39.81
C LEU A 851 -48.44 -21.31 -38.88
N PRO A 852 -49.26 -20.27 -38.67
CA PRO A 852 -48.93 -19.21 -37.72
C PRO A 852 -48.94 -19.77 -36.30
N LEU A 853 -47.87 -19.51 -35.54
CA LEU A 853 -47.73 -19.95 -34.15
C LEU A 853 -48.35 -18.98 -33.13
N ALA A 854 -48.56 -17.73 -33.55
CA ALA A 854 -49.17 -16.69 -32.74
C ALA A 854 -49.92 -15.69 -33.63
N GLU A 855 -50.76 -14.86 -33.01
CA GLU A 855 -51.32 -13.69 -33.68
C GLU A 855 -50.20 -12.74 -34.15
N PRO A 856 -50.37 -12.03 -35.27
CA PRO A 856 -49.35 -11.12 -35.78
C PRO A 856 -48.98 -10.06 -34.74
N PHE A 857 -47.69 -9.90 -34.49
CA PHE A 857 -47.18 -8.87 -33.60
C PHE A 857 -47.28 -7.50 -34.28
N GLY A 858 -48.38 -6.82 -33.96
CA GLY A 858 -48.65 -5.45 -34.38
C GLY A 858 -48.02 -4.44 -33.42
N GLY A 859 -47.55 -3.32 -33.96
CA GLY A 859 -47.03 -2.21 -33.16
C GLY A 859 -46.16 -1.25 -33.95
N HIS A 860 -45.44 -1.74 -34.96
CA HIS A 860 -44.71 -0.87 -35.87
C HIS A 860 -45.67 -0.03 -36.72
N GLN A 861 -45.43 1.28 -36.78
CA GLN A 861 -46.18 2.23 -37.62
C GLN A 861 -45.59 2.38 -39.02
N GLY A 862 -44.62 1.54 -39.36
CA GLY A 862 -43.91 1.51 -40.63
C GLY A 862 -43.41 0.12 -40.96
N ARG A 863 -42.82 -0.05 -42.14
CA ARG A 863 -42.37 -1.36 -42.66
C ARG A 863 -41.36 -2.00 -41.70
N VAL A 864 -41.57 -3.25 -41.32
CA VAL A 864 -40.56 -4.01 -40.57
C VAL A 864 -39.47 -4.40 -41.56
N ARG A 865 -38.25 -3.88 -41.34
CA ARG A 865 -37.11 -4.04 -42.26
C ARG A 865 -36.15 -5.15 -41.85
N SER A 866 -36.15 -5.50 -40.58
CA SER A 866 -35.25 -6.52 -40.03
C SER A 866 -35.93 -7.25 -38.87
N VAL A 867 -35.72 -8.55 -38.78
CA VAL A 867 -36.08 -9.39 -37.63
C VAL A 867 -34.91 -10.28 -37.25
N ALA A 868 -34.75 -10.54 -35.95
CA ALA A 868 -33.82 -11.55 -35.44
C ALA A 868 -34.40 -12.22 -34.20
N ILE A 869 -33.91 -13.43 -33.90
CA ILE A 869 -34.31 -14.23 -32.74
C ILE A 869 -33.09 -14.38 -31.84
N SER A 870 -33.31 -14.26 -30.53
CA SER A 870 -32.26 -14.46 -29.53
C SER A 870 -31.70 -15.90 -29.56
N PRO A 871 -30.44 -16.11 -29.12
CA PRO A 871 -29.84 -17.45 -29.07
C PRO A 871 -30.58 -18.46 -28.17
N ASP A 872 -31.33 -17.99 -27.18
CA ASP A 872 -32.17 -18.82 -26.31
C ASP A 872 -33.54 -19.16 -26.93
N GLY A 873 -33.87 -18.57 -28.09
CA GLY A 873 -35.14 -18.78 -28.80
C GLY A 873 -36.36 -18.10 -28.17
N GLN A 874 -36.20 -17.29 -27.12
CA GLN A 874 -37.32 -16.75 -26.33
C GLN A 874 -37.72 -15.31 -26.68
N THR A 875 -36.86 -14.59 -27.39
CA THR A 875 -37.09 -13.17 -27.69
C THR A 875 -36.87 -12.88 -29.16
N ILE A 876 -37.78 -12.10 -29.73
CA ILE A 876 -37.66 -11.58 -31.09
C ILE A 876 -37.39 -10.09 -31.01
N VAL A 877 -36.44 -9.63 -31.83
CA VAL A 877 -36.21 -8.21 -32.04
C VAL A 877 -36.59 -7.83 -33.46
N SER A 878 -37.28 -6.69 -33.62
CA SER A 878 -37.66 -6.15 -34.92
C SER A 878 -37.29 -4.69 -35.07
N GLY A 879 -36.76 -4.32 -36.23
CA GLY A 879 -36.45 -2.94 -36.60
C GLY A 879 -37.46 -2.41 -37.62
N GLY A 880 -38.16 -1.33 -37.27
CA GLY A 880 -39.20 -0.71 -38.10
C GLY A 880 -38.76 0.55 -38.83
N GLY A 881 -39.37 0.79 -39.99
CA GLY A 881 -39.25 2.05 -40.73
C GLY A 881 -39.91 3.25 -40.04
N ASP A 882 -40.59 3.01 -38.92
CA ASP A 882 -41.07 4.04 -37.98
C ASP A 882 -39.95 4.56 -37.06
N GLY A 883 -38.71 4.10 -37.24
CA GLY A 883 -37.55 4.51 -36.44
C GLY A 883 -37.47 3.80 -35.09
N THR A 884 -38.29 2.78 -34.86
CA THR A 884 -38.30 2.05 -33.58
C THR A 884 -37.69 0.65 -33.70
N VAL A 885 -37.09 0.19 -32.60
CA VAL A 885 -36.75 -1.22 -32.38
C VAL A 885 -37.69 -1.76 -31.31
N ARG A 886 -38.26 -2.94 -31.54
CA ARG A 886 -39.20 -3.58 -30.61
C ARG A 886 -38.72 -4.97 -30.24
N LEU A 887 -38.97 -5.34 -28.98
CA LEU A 887 -38.72 -6.67 -28.44
C LEU A 887 -40.05 -7.35 -28.16
N TRP A 888 -40.15 -8.61 -28.55
CA TRP A 888 -41.33 -9.45 -28.39
C TRP A 888 -40.94 -10.72 -27.65
N ASN A 889 -41.65 -11.00 -26.56
CA ASN A 889 -41.61 -12.29 -25.88
C ASN A 889 -42.87 -13.05 -26.32
N PHE A 890 -42.72 -14.34 -26.63
CA PHE A 890 -43.78 -15.16 -27.20
C PHE A 890 -43.91 -16.52 -26.52
#